data_AF-A0A967B4E4-F1
#
_entry.id   AF-A0A967B4E4-F1
#
_cell.length_a   1.000
_cell.length_b   1.000
_cell.length_c   1.000
_cell.angle_alpha   90.00
_cell.angle_beta   90.00
_cell.angle_gamma   90.00
#
_symmetry.space_group_name_H-M   'P 1'
#
loop_
_entity.id
_entity.type
_entity.pdbx_description
1 polymer ?
#
loop_
_entity_poly.entity_id
_entity_poly.type
_entity_poly.pdbx_seq_one_letter_code
_entity_poly.pdbx_strand_id
1 'polypeptide(L)'
;MAVIYNTNYTHNPNYYLTLAFERAARTVLGDENVVVADNMTLAGLAAAGEHDVLICIDGQRINMELMRRVRPAFKTMIFWAFEDPFMVPFNVDNMGVFDYVFTNDPSCTEFYGSKGHYLPLAASLSLHERKVKSAADLDYDIFFAGTMWPNRVETLRRVITAFPEARIKLVCPGNEYLPPLPADLADLAIQRPISHEAFIDFANASAVTLTMFRDYASHGDVGQATAPGPRFYELGLAGTAQVVEAGEQLDERYINEVGGVALSRSVEGVVAHIDALLSNKSLRRKQAVAAQKAVLENHLYDHRLRRMMEVTGADFLRHPKTAASVPARRGRLRVLMCTHSTIHEQTWGGVEVYQQTIASMLLRDVEFFYWLHRDGMCRLTDASGREIESFDVPDTGWLDTLCDGAEEMAFSAALSQYNFDIVHFQHLGHHCLSLPIIAKANGVGVVFSAHDFFLISSRYNLLNHELRYCEEDVKWVLAADNSLKRSDNVEFGGEQTRRAFVATMLNSIDTILFGTKHSHDLMHEVYPHLDHKESLTLGIPSPETTAPVLPKPYEPLEGRRLSVAIIGNFLRTKGADAVLGVIEMANPDLFEFHIFGYVHPEYEGILNNLHRSNVHVYGRYSAGDIDALKVADVALNLSIWPETYCISLSEAWQNGLIPIVTDVGALGDRVIDGVNGFKVPIGAPADVLQRLELIRCSETTRKSLMENIGPQLWTNARDYGEALLNVYRDVAPRRDMGSSNVQFDVGQVHLLPHPSWKHQAPPRHIFDPPTTRDLSIELPEVVSDWSSIQGAEYYIDDVCRHVFAEVDDEDFVTASDFHIRGWYVVPGVSGSGHLYAALIGDEESAPIFIPTHREVRSDVGGLFPGAPRRSGFFAQVALRGKWCEGVFRIGLVNVVHGKGSFQLTSIQIEVEGGQIIGIARIPPSNGQILRDFERISESDGLLRGVKLSALAQPITQAFKGDLEFYIDHFSGLIEDGGRHERDDEASDIIIRGWAFLRGLSRAGQVYVAFVNEENGDVLFFATSRLIRQDVQTIFPDAPLCVGFVGNLSLKRGYNEKLNGWYRVCLLNVVGEDGGMRPTNIRVLCEDNEVRSVEQVGLEEVVVGFCDNVGRALVEI
;
A
#
# COMPACT_ATOMS: atom_id res chain seq x y z
N MET A 1 13.09 12.34 -24.84
CA MET A 1 13.36 12.15 -23.41
C MET A 1 12.33 11.14 -22.98
N ALA A 2 12.75 10.05 -22.34
CA ALA A 2 11.82 9.00 -21.94
C ALA A 2 11.28 9.33 -20.55
N VAL A 3 9.97 9.48 -20.45
CA VAL A 3 9.30 9.37 -19.16
C VAL A 3 9.14 7.89 -18.86
N ILE A 4 9.71 7.40 -17.77
CA ILE A 4 9.55 6.03 -17.29
C ILE A 4 8.47 6.08 -16.21
N TYR A 5 7.35 5.43 -16.45
CA TYR A 5 6.25 5.36 -15.50
C TYR A 5 6.11 3.92 -15.00
N ASN A 6 6.33 3.72 -13.70
CA ASN A 6 6.03 2.45 -13.08
C ASN A 6 4.55 2.42 -12.69
N THR A 7 3.80 1.56 -13.37
CA THR A 7 2.36 1.37 -13.10
C THR A 7 2.08 0.75 -11.73
N ASN A 8 3.10 0.14 -11.12
CA ASN A 8 3.03 -0.42 -9.78
C ASN A 8 3.68 0.57 -8.81
N TYR A 9 2.82 1.32 -8.11
CA TYR A 9 3.11 2.36 -7.12
C TYR A 9 4.38 2.11 -6.26
N THR A 10 4.92 3.16 -5.64
CA THR A 10 6.20 3.21 -4.88
C THR A 10 6.38 2.26 -3.67
N HIS A 11 5.48 1.29 -3.46
CA HIS A 11 5.48 0.36 -2.32
C HIS A 11 5.51 -1.12 -2.75
N ASN A 12 5.86 -1.42 -4.01
CA ASN A 12 6.08 -2.79 -4.47
C ASN A 12 7.53 -3.25 -4.14
N PRO A 13 7.75 -4.44 -3.53
CA PRO A 13 9.09 -5.03 -3.38
C PRO A 13 9.88 -5.14 -4.69
N ASN A 14 9.23 -5.15 -5.86
CA ASN A 14 9.86 -5.15 -7.18
C ASN A 14 10.24 -3.75 -7.72
N TYR A 15 10.12 -2.67 -6.93
CA TYR A 15 10.49 -1.31 -7.35
C TYR A 15 11.97 -1.19 -7.77
N TYR A 16 12.84 -2.10 -7.31
CA TYR A 16 14.23 -2.17 -7.77
C TYR A 16 14.34 -2.39 -9.29
N LEU A 17 13.35 -3.00 -9.96
CA LEU A 17 13.33 -3.16 -11.42
C LEU A 17 13.21 -1.80 -12.12
N THR A 18 12.41 -0.89 -11.56
CA THR A 18 12.28 0.49 -12.04
C THR A 18 13.61 1.22 -11.89
N LEU A 19 14.28 1.08 -10.74
CA LEU A 19 15.61 1.65 -10.52
C LEU A 19 16.67 1.04 -11.45
N ALA A 20 16.62 -0.28 -11.67
CA ALA A 20 17.51 -1.00 -12.58
C ALA A 20 17.38 -0.46 -14.01
N PHE A 21 16.14 -0.31 -14.48
CA PHE A 21 15.83 0.19 -15.80
C PHE A 21 16.14 1.69 -15.95
N GLU A 22 15.84 2.51 -14.93
CA GLU A 22 16.20 3.93 -14.91
C GLU A 22 17.71 4.13 -15.08
N ARG A 23 18.53 3.40 -14.31
CA ARG A 23 20.00 3.51 -14.39
C ARG A 23 20.53 3.10 -15.76
N ALA A 24 19.97 2.05 -16.35
CA ALA A 24 20.28 1.66 -17.73
C ALA A 24 19.87 2.74 -18.72
N ALA A 25 18.68 3.32 -18.55
CA ALA A 25 18.20 4.41 -19.39
C ALA A 25 19.10 5.65 -19.32
N ARG A 26 19.53 6.04 -18.12
CA ARG A 26 20.50 7.14 -17.93
C ARG A 26 21.83 6.85 -18.61
N THR A 27 22.30 5.61 -18.56
CA THR A 27 23.54 5.18 -19.21
C THR A 27 23.45 5.22 -20.74
N VAL A 28 22.32 4.79 -21.31
CA VAL A 28 22.13 4.71 -22.77
C VAL A 28 21.71 6.04 -23.39
N LEU A 29 20.87 6.82 -22.70
CA LEU A 29 20.23 8.04 -23.23
C LEU A 29 20.86 9.34 -22.68
N GLY A 30 21.56 9.32 -21.54
CA GLY A 30 22.02 10.51 -20.82
C GLY A 30 21.06 10.93 -19.71
N ASP A 31 21.61 11.52 -18.64
CA ASP A 31 20.87 11.85 -17.39
C ASP A 31 19.73 12.85 -17.62
N GLU A 32 19.94 13.83 -18.49
CA GLU A 32 18.98 14.86 -18.84
C GLU A 32 17.81 14.35 -19.69
N ASN A 33 17.94 13.15 -20.26
CA ASN A 33 16.96 12.53 -21.16
C ASN A 33 16.00 11.55 -20.47
N VAL A 34 16.16 11.31 -19.16
CA VAL A 34 15.39 10.31 -18.40
C VAL A 34 14.78 10.92 -17.15
N VAL A 35 13.48 10.71 -16.98
CA VAL A 35 12.74 11.02 -15.75
C VAL A 35 11.87 9.84 -15.36
N VAL A 36 11.85 9.51 -14.06
CA VAL A 36 10.89 8.54 -13.51
C VAL A 36 9.68 9.32 -13.02
N ALA A 37 8.50 8.92 -13.51
CA ALA A 37 7.24 9.50 -13.13
C ALA A 37 6.40 8.52 -12.33
N ASP A 38 5.46 9.09 -11.60
CA ASP A 38 4.44 8.40 -10.82
C ASP A 38 3.08 9.07 -11.05
N ASN A 39 2.06 8.69 -10.29
CA ASN A 39 0.72 9.26 -10.49
C ASN A 39 0.64 10.76 -10.17
N MET A 40 1.49 11.26 -9.27
CA MET A 40 1.53 12.68 -8.91
C MET A 40 2.18 13.52 -10.01
N THR A 41 3.18 12.96 -10.70
CA THR A 41 4.09 13.74 -11.57
C THR A 41 3.87 13.53 -13.06
N LEU A 42 3.30 12.39 -13.50
CA LEU A 42 3.21 12.02 -14.91
C LEU A 42 2.46 13.05 -15.76
N ALA A 43 1.27 13.49 -15.33
CA ALA A 43 0.49 14.43 -16.12
C ALA A 43 1.13 15.83 -16.18
N GLY A 44 1.82 16.25 -15.11
CA GLY A 44 2.59 17.50 -15.11
C GLY A 44 3.75 17.46 -16.11
N LEU A 45 4.46 16.33 -16.21
CA LEU A 45 5.52 16.10 -17.20
C LEU A 45 4.97 16.07 -18.63
N ALA A 46 3.80 15.43 -18.82
CA ALA A 46 3.08 15.42 -20.09
C ALA A 46 2.70 16.85 -20.53
N ALA A 47 2.12 17.63 -19.61
CA ALA A 47 1.73 19.01 -19.84
C ALA A 47 2.92 19.93 -20.19
N ALA A 48 4.11 19.68 -19.63
CA ALA A 48 5.33 20.45 -19.95
C ALA A 48 5.80 20.27 -21.41
N GLY A 49 5.47 19.13 -22.03
CA GLY A 49 5.72 18.91 -23.47
C GLY A 49 7.18 18.71 -23.88
N GLU A 50 8.07 18.46 -22.92
CA GLU A 50 9.52 18.30 -23.14
C GLU A 50 9.92 16.89 -23.65
N HIS A 51 8.94 15.98 -23.69
CA HIS A 51 9.12 14.55 -23.96
C HIS A 51 8.12 14.10 -25.02
N ASP A 52 8.57 13.25 -25.94
CA ASP A 52 7.71 12.63 -26.95
C ASP A 52 7.41 11.15 -26.65
N VAL A 53 8.14 10.52 -25.71
CA VAL A 53 8.03 9.09 -25.40
C VAL A 53 7.70 8.84 -23.93
N LEU A 54 6.69 8.02 -23.68
CA LEU A 54 6.34 7.47 -22.38
C LEU A 54 6.52 5.95 -22.40
N ILE A 55 7.29 5.41 -21.44
CA ILE A 55 7.48 3.99 -21.21
C ILE A 55 6.75 3.61 -19.92
N CYS A 56 5.65 2.90 -20.04
CA CYS A 56 4.93 2.30 -18.93
C CYS A 56 5.48 0.89 -18.68
N ILE A 57 5.95 0.62 -17.46
CA ILE A 57 6.51 -0.68 -17.07
C ILE A 57 5.63 -1.38 -16.03
N ASP A 58 5.77 -2.71 -15.92
CA ASP A 58 5.03 -3.63 -15.06
C ASP A 58 3.65 -4.04 -15.60
N GLY A 59 2.63 -3.23 -15.37
CA GLY A 59 1.26 -3.41 -15.85
C GLY A 59 0.22 -3.67 -14.76
N GLN A 60 0.62 -4.22 -13.61
CA GLN A 60 -0.34 -4.76 -12.63
C GLN A 60 -1.42 -3.78 -12.14
N ARG A 61 -1.12 -2.47 -12.08
CA ARG A 61 -2.04 -1.48 -11.51
C ARG A 61 -2.13 -0.19 -12.33
N ILE A 62 -2.06 -0.33 -13.64
CA ILE A 62 -2.09 0.80 -14.57
C ILE A 62 -3.36 1.63 -14.43
N ASN A 63 -3.23 2.95 -14.28
CA ASN A 63 -4.37 3.86 -14.28
C ASN A 63 -4.71 4.27 -15.72
N MET A 64 -5.71 3.63 -16.30
CA MET A 64 -6.10 3.86 -17.69
C MET A 64 -6.70 5.23 -17.97
N GLU A 65 -7.39 5.83 -16.99
CA GLU A 65 -7.91 7.18 -17.14
C GLU A 65 -6.77 8.21 -17.20
N LEU A 66 -5.70 7.99 -16.42
CA LEU A 66 -4.47 8.79 -16.52
C LEU A 66 -3.78 8.56 -17.86
N MET A 67 -3.70 7.32 -18.36
CA MET A 67 -3.12 7.05 -19.68
C MET A 67 -3.90 7.76 -20.79
N ARG A 68 -5.24 7.75 -20.74
CA ARG A 68 -6.09 8.51 -21.68
C ARG A 68 -5.89 10.02 -21.54
N ARG A 69 -5.72 10.53 -20.31
CA ARG A 69 -5.43 11.94 -20.01
C ARG A 69 -4.12 12.39 -20.66
N VAL A 70 -3.06 11.60 -20.57
CA VAL A 70 -1.72 11.99 -21.06
C VAL A 70 -1.45 11.58 -22.50
N ARG A 71 -2.25 10.67 -23.09
CA ARG A 71 -2.03 10.13 -24.44
C ARG A 71 -1.76 11.20 -25.51
N PRO A 72 -2.49 12.33 -25.58
CA PRO A 72 -2.26 13.31 -26.65
C PRO A 72 -0.93 14.08 -26.51
N ALA A 73 -0.33 14.10 -25.32
CA ALA A 73 0.92 14.79 -25.07
C ALA A 73 2.15 14.03 -25.61
N PHE A 74 2.07 12.70 -25.68
CA PHE A 74 3.15 11.82 -26.15
C PHE A 74 2.94 11.37 -27.60
N LYS A 75 4.00 11.41 -28.41
CA LYS A 75 3.99 10.87 -29.78
C LYS A 75 4.02 9.35 -29.76
N THR A 76 4.74 8.76 -28.82
CA THR A 76 4.88 7.31 -28.68
C THR A 76 4.64 6.88 -27.22
N MET A 77 3.70 5.97 -27.01
CA MET A 77 3.48 5.30 -25.73
C MET A 77 3.82 3.83 -25.84
N ILE A 78 4.73 3.39 -24.98
CA ILE A 78 5.24 2.02 -24.90
C ILE A 78 4.74 1.40 -23.61
N PHE A 79 4.22 0.18 -23.67
CA PHE A 79 3.89 -0.63 -22.50
C PHE A 79 4.81 -1.85 -22.44
N TRP A 80 5.43 -2.13 -21.31
CA TRP A 80 6.25 -3.32 -21.09
C TRP A 80 5.67 -4.14 -19.93
N ALA A 81 4.98 -5.23 -20.28
CA ALA A 81 4.32 -6.14 -19.36
C ALA A 81 5.35 -7.07 -18.68
N PHE A 82 5.44 -7.01 -17.35
CA PHE A 82 6.41 -7.80 -16.56
C PHE A 82 5.83 -9.10 -16.01
N GLU A 83 4.51 -9.25 -16.06
CA GLU A 83 3.78 -10.35 -15.42
C GLU A 83 3.01 -11.19 -16.43
N ASP A 84 3.32 -11.05 -17.72
CA ASP A 84 2.89 -12.00 -18.72
C ASP A 84 3.57 -13.37 -18.46
N PRO A 85 2.88 -14.50 -18.68
CA PRO A 85 1.54 -14.66 -19.27
C PRO A 85 0.38 -14.49 -18.28
N PHE A 86 0.66 -14.27 -16.99
CA PHE A 86 -0.35 -14.31 -15.92
C PHE A 86 -1.36 -13.16 -15.96
N MET A 87 -1.01 -12.03 -16.60
CA MET A 87 -1.84 -10.83 -16.69
C MET A 87 -2.36 -10.53 -18.11
N VAL A 88 -2.19 -11.46 -19.07
CA VAL A 88 -2.55 -11.24 -20.48
C VAL A 88 -4.00 -10.76 -20.67
N PRO A 89 -5.04 -11.36 -20.08
CA PRO A 89 -6.41 -10.88 -20.27
C PRO A 89 -6.58 -9.41 -19.90
N PHE A 90 -6.06 -9.02 -18.74
CA PHE A 90 -6.07 -7.64 -18.29
C PHE A 90 -5.25 -6.71 -19.21
N ASN A 91 -4.06 -7.13 -19.63
CA ASN A 91 -3.18 -6.32 -20.47
C ASN A 91 -3.77 -6.09 -21.87
N VAL A 92 -4.39 -7.10 -22.47
CA VAL A 92 -5.04 -7.03 -23.80
C VAL A 92 -6.23 -6.07 -23.78
N ASP A 93 -7.05 -6.08 -22.72
CA ASP A 93 -8.18 -5.16 -22.60
C ASP A 93 -7.75 -3.69 -22.51
N ASN A 94 -6.50 -3.45 -22.06
CA ASN A 94 -5.97 -2.12 -21.79
C ASN A 94 -4.95 -1.61 -22.82
N MET A 95 -4.58 -2.41 -23.82
CA MET A 95 -3.53 -2.07 -24.78
C MET A 95 -3.88 -0.94 -25.77
N GLY A 96 -5.15 -0.52 -25.82
CA GLY A 96 -5.68 0.39 -26.85
C GLY A 96 -4.97 1.74 -26.94
N VAL A 97 -4.48 2.26 -25.82
CA VAL A 97 -3.79 3.57 -25.74
C VAL A 97 -2.31 3.52 -26.11
N PHE A 98 -1.70 2.34 -26.17
CA PHE A 98 -0.27 2.15 -26.44
C PHE A 98 0.01 1.93 -27.92
N ASP A 99 1.15 2.41 -28.38
CA ASP A 99 1.61 2.20 -29.75
C ASP A 99 2.41 0.89 -29.87
N TYR A 100 3.15 0.53 -28.82
CA TYR A 100 3.95 -0.69 -28.73
C TYR A 100 3.72 -1.41 -27.40
N VAL A 101 3.66 -2.73 -27.44
CA VAL A 101 3.57 -3.60 -26.26
C VAL A 101 4.73 -4.57 -26.29
N PHE A 102 5.60 -4.48 -25.28
CA PHE A 102 6.65 -5.44 -25.01
C PHE A 102 6.18 -6.42 -23.95
N THR A 103 6.47 -7.69 -24.16
CA THR A 103 6.14 -8.76 -23.21
C THR A 103 7.39 -9.53 -22.86
N ASN A 104 7.53 -9.91 -21.59
CA ASN A 104 8.62 -10.75 -21.12
C ASN A 104 8.38 -12.25 -21.41
N ASP A 105 7.21 -12.62 -21.93
CA ASP A 105 6.88 -13.98 -22.33
C ASP A 105 6.59 -14.06 -23.84
N PRO A 106 7.33 -14.87 -24.61
CA PRO A 106 7.25 -14.88 -26.06
C PRO A 106 5.89 -15.42 -26.56
N SER A 107 5.26 -16.33 -25.80
CA SER A 107 3.93 -16.85 -26.14
C SER A 107 2.86 -15.77 -26.16
N CYS A 108 3.11 -14.64 -25.48
CA CYS A 108 2.14 -13.57 -25.33
C CYS A 108 2.13 -12.59 -26.50
N THR A 109 3.15 -12.62 -27.36
CA THR A 109 3.31 -11.66 -28.47
C THR A 109 2.12 -11.65 -29.42
N GLU A 110 1.54 -12.81 -29.71
CA GLU A 110 0.41 -12.94 -30.63
C GLU A 110 -0.87 -12.29 -30.09
N PHE A 111 -1.09 -12.28 -28.77
CA PHE A 111 -2.27 -11.63 -28.17
C PHE A 111 -2.28 -10.11 -28.37
N TYR A 112 -1.10 -9.49 -28.54
CA TYR A 112 -0.96 -8.06 -28.80
C TYR A 112 -0.90 -7.71 -30.30
N GLY A 113 -1.09 -8.68 -31.19
CA GLY A 113 -1.14 -8.47 -32.64
C GLY A 113 0.10 -7.73 -33.18
N SER A 114 -0.11 -6.74 -34.06
CA SER A 114 1.00 -5.99 -34.68
C SER A 114 1.77 -5.08 -33.72
N LYS A 115 1.27 -4.85 -32.50
CA LYS A 115 1.95 -4.05 -31.47
C LYS A 115 2.86 -4.89 -30.57
N GLY A 116 2.71 -6.21 -30.59
CA GLY A 116 3.36 -7.16 -29.67
C GLY A 116 4.80 -7.46 -30.04
N HIS A 117 5.71 -7.32 -29.07
CA HIS A 117 7.13 -7.61 -29.24
C HIS A 117 7.67 -8.36 -28.03
N TYR A 118 8.39 -9.46 -28.27
CA TYR A 118 9.09 -10.16 -27.20
C TYR A 118 10.32 -9.37 -26.75
N LEU A 119 10.40 -9.08 -25.46
CA LEU A 119 11.55 -8.45 -24.82
C LEU A 119 11.66 -8.94 -23.37
N PRO A 120 12.57 -9.88 -23.07
CA PRO A 120 12.73 -10.42 -21.73
C PRO A 120 13.27 -9.35 -20.79
N LEU A 121 12.98 -9.50 -19.50
CA LEU A 121 13.65 -8.73 -18.46
C LEU A 121 15.15 -9.06 -18.42
N ALA A 122 15.90 -8.34 -17.58
CA ALA A 122 17.35 -8.33 -17.63
C ALA A 122 17.98 -8.07 -16.26
N ALA A 123 19.31 -8.02 -16.21
CA ALA A 123 20.07 -7.65 -15.03
C ALA A 123 20.57 -6.19 -15.10
N SER A 124 20.86 -5.59 -13.94
CA SER A 124 21.54 -4.30 -13.82
C SER A 124 22.94 -4.48 -13.28
N LEU A 125 23.93 -3.90 -13.96
CA LEU A 125 25.32 -3.89 -13.53
C LEU A 125 25.46 -3.32 -12.11
N SER A 126 24.83 -2.17 -11.87
CA SER A 126 24.94 -1.43 -10.61
C SER A 126 24.30 -2.11 -9.39
N LEU A 127 23.36 -3.04 -9.60
CA LEU A 127 22.63 -3.70 -8.51
C LEU A 127 23.09 -5.14 -8.32
N HIS A 128 23.31 -5.88 -9.42
CA HIS A 128 23.46 -7.33 -9.36
C HIS A 128 24.90 -7.81 -9.54
N GLU A 129 25.82 -6.99 -10.09
CA GLU A 129 27.19 -7.45 -10.32
C GLU A 129 27.92 -7.71 -9.00
N ARG A 130 28.48 -8.92 -8.89
CA ARG A 130 29.39 -9.32 -7.82
C ARG A 130 30.54 -10.11 -8.40
N LYS A 131 31.71 -10.02 -7.78
CA LYS A 131 32.84 -10.90 -8.15
C LYS A 131 32.48 -12.36 -7.81
N VAL A 132 32.75 -13.28 -8.72
CA VAL A 132 32.59 -14.72 -8.46
C VAL A 132 33.52 -15.13 -7.30
N LYS A 133 32.92 -15.56 -6.18
CA LYS A 133 33.63 -16.02 -4.98
C LYS A 133 34.33 -17.36 -5.20
N SER A 134 35.42 -17.58 -4.47
CA SER A 134 36.07 -18.89 -4.39
C SER A 134 35.29 -19.81 -3.45
N ALA A 135 35.46 -21.13 -3.58
CA ALA A 135 34.74 -22.08 -2.72
C ALA A 135 35.05 -21.93 -1.21
N ALA A 136 36.18 -21.30 -0.85
CA ALA A 136 36.54 -21.05 0.55
C ALA A 136 35.82 -19.82 1.14
N ASP A 137 35.28 -18.94 0.30
CA ASP A 137 34.62 -17.69 0.71
C ASP A 137 33.07 -17.82 0.73
N LEU A 138 32.56 -19.06 0.56
CA LEU A 138 31.12 -19.34 0.52
C LEU A 138 30.57 -19.65 1.91
N ASP A 139 29.54 -18.91 2.29
CA ASP A 139 28.87 -19.03 3.59
C ASP A 139 27.80 -20.14 3.57
N TYR A 140 27.24 -20.42 2.39
CA TYR A 140 26.14 -21.36 2.21
C TYR A 140 26.44 -22.34 1.07
N ASP A 141 25.83 -23.51 1.14
CA ASP A 141 25.95 -24.53 0.11
C ASP A 141 24.77 -24.41 -0.87
N ILE A 142 23.55 -24.19 -0.36
CA ILE A 142 22.33 -24.07 -1.17
C ILE A 142 21.57 -22.80 -0.76
N PHE A 143 21.14 -22.02 -1.74
CA PHE A 143 20.27 -20.85 -1.53
C PHE A 143 19.05 -20.86 -2.43
N PHE A 144 17.91 -20.46 -1.85
CA PHE A 144 16.70 -20.13 -2.58
C PHE A 144 16.03 -18.91 -1.96
N ALA A 145 15.50 -18.03 -2.82
CA ALA A 145 14.62 -16.96 -2.39
C ALA A 145 13.43 -16.80 -3.33
N GLY A 146 12.23 -16.77 -2.78
CA GLY A 146 11.00 -16.57 -3.54
C GLY A 146 9.75 -17.03 -2.82
N THR A 147 8.62 -16.60 -3.34
CA THR A 147 7.29 -17.03 -2.89
C THR A 147 7.12 -18.54 -3.08
N MET A 148 6.48 -19.19 -2.12
CA MET A 148 6.40 -20.65 -2.04
C MET A 148 5.16 -21.22 -2.73
N TRP A 149 5.27 -21.37 -4.04
CA TRP A 149 4.29 -22.13 -4.83
C TRP A 149 4.37 -23.63 -4.48
N PRO A 150 3.28 -24.40 -4.62
CA PRO A 150 3.26 -25.81 -4.22
C PRO A 150 4.42 -26.66 -4.79
N ASN A 151 4.74 -26.49 -6.08
CA ASN A 151 5.86 -27.18 -6.71
C ASN A 151 7.22 -26.87 -6.05
N ARG A 152 7.43 -25.61 -5.62
CA ARG A 152 8.65 -25.18 -4.94
C ARG A 152 8.77 -25.77 -3.54
N VAL A 153 7.64 -25.92 -2.84
CA VAL A 153 7.58 -26.55 -1.52
C VAL A 153 8.02 -28.00 -1.62
N GLU A 154 7.47 -28.75 -2.57
CA GLU A 154 7.85 -30.14 -2.82
C GLU A 154 9.35 -30.27 -3.11
N THR A 155 9.86 -29.50 -4.08
CA THR A 155 11.25 -29.54 -4.49
C THR A 155 12.21 -29.17 -3.37
N LEU A 156 11.91 -28.15 -2.57
CA LEU A 156 12.79 -27.77 -1.46
C LEU A 156 12.79 -28.76 -0.31
N ARG A 157 11.63 -29.31 0.08
CA ARG A 157 11.58 -30.39 1.08
C ARG A 157 12.43 -31.58 0.61
N ARG A 158 12.40 -31.88 -0.69
CA ARG A 158 13.26 -32.89 -1.30
C ARG A 158 14.74 -32.57 -1.20
N VAL A 159 15.14 -31.35 -1.55
CA VAL A 159 16.53 -30.89 -1.51
C VAL A 159 17.09 -30.92 -0.09
N ILE A 160 16.32 -30.44 0.90
CA ILE A 160 16.73 -30.47 2.32
C ILE A 160 16.91 -31.91 2.78
N THR A 161 16.01 -32.81 2.40
CA THR A 161 16.11 -34.25 2.72
C THR A 161 17.32 -34.91 2.04
N ALA A 162 17.65 -34.50 0.82
CA ALA A 162 18.79 -35.05 0.08
C ALA A 162 20.14 -34.60 0.65
N PHE A 163 20.21 -33.40 1.23
CA PHE A 163 21.43 -32.76 1.73
C PHE A 163 21.29 -32.26 3.19
N PRO A 164 21.13 -33.16 4.18
CA PRO A 164 20.87 -32.79 5.57
C PRO A 164 22.00 -31.96 6.22
N GLU A 165 23.25 -32.19 5.81
CA GLU A 165 24.44 -31.50 6.33
C GLU A 165 24.77 -30.19 5.58
N ALA A 166 24.00 -29.83 4.54
CA ALA A 166 24.25 -28.62 3.78
C ALA A 166 23.90 -27.37 4.59
N ARG A 167 24.73 -26.33 4.47
CA ARG A 167 24.42 -24.99 5.00
C ARG A 167 23.41 -24.32 4.08
N ILE A 168 22.11 -24.44 4.39
CA ILE A 168 21.03 -23.93 3.53
C ILE A 168 20.59 -22.54 3.99
N LYS A 169 20.37 -21.64 3.03
CA LYS A 169 19.75 -20.33 3.25
C LYS A 169 18.45 -20.21 2.47
N LEU A 170 17.32 -20.03 3.17
CA LEU A 170 16.00 -19.91 2.55
C LEU A 170 15.35 -18.56 2.90
N VAL A 171 14.82 -17.88 1.88
CA VAL A 171 14.06 -16.61 2.04
C VAL A 171 12.72 -16.73 1.33
N CYS A 172 11.66 -16.87 2.10
CA CYS A 172 10.39 -17.43 1.66
C CYS A 172 9.24 -16.57 2.16
N PRO A 173 9.08 -15.34 1.62
CA PRO A 173 8.04 -14.43 2.08
C PRO A 173 6.65 -15.08 1.91
N GLY A 174 5.81 -14.90 2.94
CA GLY A 174 4.43 -15.35 2.91
C GLY A 174 3.60 -14.66 1.82
N ASN A 175 2.52 -15.33 1.38
CA ASN A 175 1.52 -14.79 0.47
C ASN A 175 0.16 -15.35 0.91
N GLU A 176 -0.80 -14.48 1.19
CA GLU A 176 -2.14 -14.85 1.66
C GLU A 176 -2.96 -15.67 0.65
N TYR A 177 -2.58 -15.63 -0.65
CA TYR A 177 -3.22 -16.41 -1.71
C TYR A 177 -2.58 -17.79 -1.92
N LEU A 178 -1.64 -18.18 -1.06
CA LEU A 178 -0.95 -19.46 -1.11
C LEU A 178 -1.11 -20.26 0.18
N PRO A 179 -0.98 -21.59 0.13
CA PRO A 179 -0.95 -22.41 1.33
C PRO A 179 0.15 -21.94 2.30
N PRO A 180 -0.11 -21.98 3.62
CA PRO A 180 0.92 -21.83 4.63
C PRO A 180 2.09 -22.79 4.41
N LEU A 181 3.30 -22.35 4.77
CA LEU A 181 4.50 -23.19 4.68
C LEU A 181 4.44 -24.37 5.67
N PRO A 182 4.81 -25.60 5.24
CA PRO A 182 5.10 -26.71 6.14
C PRO A 182 6.10 -26.33 7.24
N ALA A 183 5.97 -26.96 8.41
CA ALA A 183 6.72 -26.56 9.61
C ALA A 183 8.24 -26.65 9.42
N ASP A 184 8.71 -27.74 8.80
CA ASP A 184 10.12 -28.00 8.50
C ASP A 184 10.77 -26.88 7.66
N LEU A 185 10.09 -26.41 6.61
CA LEU A 185 10.54 -25.28 5.81
C LEU A 185 10.44 -23.97 6.56
N ALA A 186 9.35 -23.77 7.28
CA ALA A 186 9.04 -22.49 7.88
C ALA A 186 10.00 -22.16 9.05
N ASP A 187 10.54 -23.17 9.72
CA ASP A 187 11.57 -23.03 10.76
C ASP A 187 12.96 -22.72 10.19
N LEU A 188 13.25 -23.17 8.96
CA LEU A 188 14.49 -22.90 8.25
C LEU A 188 14.48 -21.57 7.46
N ALA A 189 13.29 -21.09 7.09
CA ALA A 189 13.11 -19.98 6.17
C ALA A 189 12.90 -18.62 6.86
N ILE A 190 13.50 -17.59 6.27
CA ILE A 190 13.10 -16.20 6.55
C ILE A 190 11.76 -15.93 5.85
N GLN A 191 10.67 -15.90 6.62
CA GLN A 191 9.30 -15.74 6.10
C GLN A 191 8.91 -14.28 5.79
N ARG A 192 9.88 -13.41 5.53
CA ARG A 192 9.66 -11.99 5.22
C ARG A 192 10.51 -11.55 4.03
N PRO A 193 10.08 -10.51 3.28
CA PRO A 193 10.92 -9.91 2.25
C PRO A 193 12.25 -9.41 2.83
N ILE A 194 13.29 -9.46 2.01
CA ILE A 194 14.61 -8.87 2.31
C ILE A 194 14.91 -7.79 1.27
N SER A 195 15.90 -6.94 1.53
CA SER A 195 16.38 -6.02 0.52
C SER A 195 16.92 -6.80 -0.69
N HIS A 196 16.74 -6.22 -1.89
CA HIS A 196 17.23 -6.85 -3.11
C HIS A 196 18.76 -7.03 -3.10
N GLU A 197 19.49 -6.11 -2.47
CA GLU A 197 20.95 -6.24 -2.26
C GLU A 197 21.30 -7.48 -1.44
N ALA A 198 20.59 -7.74 -0.34
CA ALA A 198 20.80 -8.93 0.47
C ALA A 198 20.47 -10.21 -0.30
N PHE A 199 19.46 -10.20 -1.18
CA PHE A 199 19.17 -11.34 -2.07
C PHE A 199 20.36 -11.67 -2.99
N ILE A 200 20.95 -10.66 -3.63
CA ILE A 200 22.13 -10.82 -4.49
C ILE A 200 23.35 -11.30 -3.69
N ASP A 201 23.56 -10.77 -2.49
CA ASP A 201 24.70 -11.14 -1.65
C ASP A 201 24.58 -12.56 -1.12
N PHE A 202 23.39 -12.99 -0.71
CA PHE A 202 23.14 -14.39 -0.32
C PHE A 202 23.40 -15.33 -1.51
N ALA A 203 22.90 -15.01 -2.70
CA ALA A 203 23.18 -15.80 -3.89
C ALA A 203 24.68 -15.92 -4.19
N ASN A 204 25.42 -14.81 -4.15
CA ASN A 204 26.86 -14.79 -4.40
C ASN A 204 27.64 -15.59 -3.33
N ALA A 205 27.16 -15.61 -2.09
CA ALA A 205 27.73 -16.36 -0.98
C ALA A 205 27.40 -17.86 -0.98
N SER A 206 26.63 -18.36 -1.95
CA SER A 206 26.21 -19.76 -2.04
C SER A 206 26.97 -20.57 -3.09
N ALA A 207 27.17 -21.86 -2.83
CA ALA A 207 27.75 -22.76 -3.82
C ALA A 207 26.79 -22.94 -5.00
N VAL A 208 25.51 -23.15 -4.72
CA VAL A 208 24.42 -23.27 -5.70
C VAL A 208 23.25 -22.37 -5.30
N THR A 209 22.66 -21.69 -6.28
CA THR A 209 21.39 -20.99 -6.13
C THR A 209 20.32 -21.64 -6.99
N LEU A 210 19.14 -21.90 -6.42
CA LEU A 210 18.02 -22.48 -7.13
C LEU A 210 17.17 -21.41 -7.81
N THR A 211 16.91 -21.60 -9.09
CA THR A 211 15.99 -20.78 -9.88
C THR A 211 14.80 -21.64 -10.24
N MET A 212 13.75 -21.57 -9.43
CA MET A 212 12.54 -22.37 -9.61
C MET A 212 11.45 -21.53 -10.24
N PHE A 213 10.89 -21.97 -11.36
CA PHE A 213 9.74 -21.28 -11.96
C PHE A 213 8.43 -21.65 -11.26
N ARG A 214 7.43 -20.79 -11.43
CA ARG A 214 6.10 -21.01 -10.90
C ARG A 214 5.40 -22.03 -11.80
N ASP A 215 4.74 -23.00 -11.17
CA ASP A 215 3.91 -24.01 -11.83
C ASP A 215 2.59 -24.17 -11.08
N TYR A 216 1.85 -23.07 -10.97
CA TYR A 216 0.60 -23.03 -10.21
C TYR A 216 -0.23 -21.82 -10.59
N ALA A 217 -1.53 -21.94 -10.81
CA ALA A 217 -2.40 -20.80 -11.06
C ALA A 217 -2.92 -20.21 -9.73
N SER A 218 -2.35 -19.08 -9.25
CA SER A 218 -2.96 -18.30 -8.15
C SER A 218 -4.31 -17.71 -8.55
N HIS A 219 -4.49 -17.39 -9.84
CA HIS A 219 -5.68 -16.82 -10.45
C HIS A 219 -5.74 -17.29 -11.91
N GLY A 220 -6.94 -17.56 -12.45
CA GLY A 220 -7.14 -18.04 -13.82
C GLY A 220 -6.66 -19.49 -14.05
N ASP A 221 -6.29 -19.80 -15.30
CA ASP A 221 -5.92 -21.15 -15.77
C ASP A 221 -4.43 -21.28 -16.17
N VAL A 222 -3.69 -20.16 -16.21
CA VAL A 222 -2.27 -20.16 -16.62
C VAL A 222 -1.37 -20.31 -15.40
N GLY A 223 -0.71 -21.47 -15.29
CA GLY A 223 0.18 -21.81 -14.18
C GLY A 223 1.68 -21.59 -14.43
N GLN A 224 2.12 -21.54 -15.70
CA GLN A 224 3.54 -21.54 -16.10
C GLN A 224 3.86 -20.41 -17.09
N ALA A 225 5.12 -19.95 -17.06
CA ALA A 225 5.70 -19.07 -18.07
C ALA A 225 6.52 -19.90 -19.09
N THR A 226 6.63 -19.42 -20.32
CA THR A 226 7.38 -20.06 -21.41
C THR A 226 8.82 -19.57 -21.54
N ALA A 227 9.17 -18.48 -20.83
CA ALA A 227 10.51 -17.90 -20.78
C ALA A 227 10.95 -17.54 -19.34
N PRO A 228 12.26 -17.41 -19.08
CA PRO A 228 12.77 -17.10 -17.75
C PRO A 228 12.49 -15.64 -17.33
N GLY A 229 12.05 -15.49 -16.07
CA GLY A 229 11.91 -14.19 -15.40
C GLY A 229 13.24 -13.51 -15.04
N PRO A 230 13.20 -12.31 -14.43
CA PRO A 230 14.38 -11.45 -14.25
C PRO A 230 15.45 -12.13 -13.40
N ARG A 231 15.06 -12.80 -12.30
CA ARG A 231 15.95 -13.46 -11.34
C ARG A 231 16.98 -14.38 -11.97
N PHE A 232 16.64 -15.03 -13.08
CA PHE A 232 17.58 -15.88 -13.82
C PHE A 232 18.82 -15.12 -14.29
N TYR A 233 18.62 -13.93 -14.86
CA TYR A 233 19.69 -13.05 -15.32
C TYR A 233 20.39 -12.37 -14.16
N GLU A 234 19.65 -11.95 -13.14
CA GLU A 234 20.20 -11.30 -11.93
C GLU A 234 21.19 -12.20 -11.21
N LEU A 235 20.83 -13.47 -11.02
CA LEU A 235 21.70 -14.47 -10.41
C LEU A 235 22.91 -14.79 -11.28
N GLY A 236 22.77 -14.75 -12.60
CA GLY A 236 23.90 -14.88 -13.52
C GLY A 236 24.92 -13.78 -13.24
N LEU A 237 24.45 -12.53 -13.11
CA LEU A 237 25.33 -11.39 -12.82
C LEU A 237 25.86 -11.38 -11.38
N ALA A 238 25.13 -11.96 -10.43
CA ALA A 238 25.56 -12.17 -9.04
C ALA A 238 26.74 -13.15 -8.91
N GLY A 239 27.12 -13.86 -9.98
CA GLY A 239 28.31 -14.71 -9.98
C GLY A 239 28.15 -15.98 -9.14
N THR A 240 26.95 -16.55 -9.12
CA THR A 240 26.62 -17.85 -8.52
C THR A 240 26.41 -18.94 -9.57
N ALA A 241 26.58 -20.21 -9.20
CA ALA A 241 26.16 -21.32 -10.05
C ALA A 241 24.67 -21.58 -9.85
N GLN A 242 23.94 -21.83 -10.94
CA GLN A 242 22.48 -21.93 -10.90
C GLN A 242 22.01 -23.32 -11.31
N VAL A 243 21.06 -23.85 -10.53
CA VAL A 243 20.24 -25.00 -10.93
C VAL A 243 18.83 -24.49 -11.15
N VAL A 244 18.35 -24.64 -12.37
CA VAL A 244 17.03 -24.20 -12.82
C VAL A 244 16.08 -25.39 -12.79
N GLU A 245 14.99 -25.22 -12.05
CA GLU A 245 13.82 -26.11 -12.13
C GLU A 245 12.80 -25.48 -13.08
N ALA A 246 12.44 -26.22 -14.12
CA ALA A 246 11.54 -25.77 -15.17
C ALA A 246 10.34 -26.70 -15.35
N GLY A 247 9.15 -26.11 -15.45
CA GLY A 247 7.93 -26.81 -15.86
C GLY A 247 7.95 -27.18 -17.35
N GLU A 248 6.97 -27.98 -17.79
CA GLU A 248 6.89 -28.47 -19.17
C GLU A 248 6.85 -27.36 -20.23
N GLN A 249 6.17 -26.25 -19.96
CA GLN A 249 5.95 -25.16 -20.92
C GLN A 249 7.16 -24.25 -21.13
N LEU A 250 8.16 -24.28 -20.23
CA LEU A 250 9.36 -23.46 -20.38
C LEU A 250 10.18 -23.96 -21.58
N ASP A 251 10.45 -23.05 -22.52
CA ASP A 251 11.30 -23.34 -23.68
C ASP A 251 12.78 -23.25 -23.29
N GLU A 252 13.45 -24.40 -23.34
CA GLU A 252 14.86 -24.56 -22.98
C GLU A 252 15.80 -23.66 -23.79
N ARG A 253 15.40 -23.22 -24.99
CA ARG A 253 16.21 -22.31 -25.82
C ARG A 253 16.59 -21.03 -25.08
N TYR A 254 15.67 -20.45 -24.32
CA TYR A 254 15.92 -19.20 -23.57
C TYR A 254 16.84 -19.41 -22.36
N ILE A 255 16.83 -20.60 -21.75
CA ILE A 255 17.77 -20.94 -20.68
C ILE A 255 19.19 -21.11 -21.26
N ASN A 256 19.29 -21.73 -22.43
CA ASN A 256 20.56 -21.98 -23.11
C ASN A 256 21.24 -20.71 -23.65
N GLU A 257 20.57 -19.56 -23.67
CA GLU A 257 21.20 -18.25 -23.95
C GLU A 257 22.22 -17.87 -22.86
N VAL A 258 22.03 -18.35 -21.62
CA VAL A 258 22.96 -18.15 -20.51
C VAL A 258 23.77 -19.43 -20.29
N GLY A 259 25.04 -19.39 -20.70
CA GLY A 259 25.93 -20.54 -20.58
C GLY A 259 26.22 -20.91 -19.11
N GLY A 260 26.40 -22.20 -18.83
CA GLY A 260 26.80 -22.67 -17.49
C GLY A 260 25.66 -22.85 -16.49
N VAL A 261 24.43 -22.94 -16.96
CA VAL A 261 23.24 -23.25 -16.14
C VAL A 261 22.92 -24.75 -16.23
N ALA A 262 22.52 -25.35 -15.11
CA ALA A 262 22.00 -26.71 -15.09
C ALA A 262 20.46 -26.68 -15.07
N LEU A 263 19.81 -27.27 -16.07
CA LEU A 263 18.34 -27.32 -16.20
C LEU A 263 17.83 -28.72 -15.85
N SER A 264 16.80 -28.79 -15.00
CA SER A 264 16.06 -30.02 -14.74
C SER A 264 14.55 -29.79 -14.82
N ARG A 265 13.85 -30.84 -15.26
CA ARG A 265 12.37 -30.92 -15.27
C ARG A 265 11.84 -31.91 -14.22
N SER A 266 12.72 -32.51 -13.44
CA SER A 266 12.36 -33.39 -12.32
C SER A 266 13.11 -32.99 -11.05
N VAL A 267 12.49 -33.27 -9.90
CA VAL A 267 13.08 -32.99 -8.59
C VAL A 267 14.38 -33.77 -8.40
N GLU A 268 14.42 -35.03 -8.84
CA GLU A 268 15.62 -35.87 -8.78
C GLU A 268 16.76 -35.33 -9.65
N GLY A 269 16.45 -34.75 -10.82
CA GLY A 269 17.46 -34.09 -11.64
C GLY A 269 18.00 -32.82 -11.00
N VAL A 270 17.15 -32.06 -10.28
CA VAL A 270 17.60 -30.90 -9.48
C VAL A 270 18.59 -31.36 -8.41
N VAL A 271 18.26 -32.41 -7.65
CA VAL A 271 19.15 -33.00 -6.63
C VAL A 271 20.48 -33.46 -7.25
N ALA A 272 20.45 -34.17 -8.37
CA ALA A 272 21.66 -34.64 -9.06
C ALA A 272 22.58 -33.49 -9.51
N HIS A 273 22.00 -32.38 -9.99
CA HIS A 273 22.78 -31.20 -10.38
C HIS A 273 23.37 -30.46 -9.18
N ILE A 274 22.64 -30.36 -8.07
CA ILE A 274 23.17 -29.80 -6.82
C ILE A 274 24.37 -30.64 -6.36
N ASP A 275 24.23 -31.97 -6.31
CA ASP A 275 25.30 -32.88 -5.89
C ASP A 275 26.58 -32.71 -6.75
N ALA A 276 26.42 -32.66 -8.07
CA ALA A 276 27.53 -32.46 -8.99
C ALA A 276 28.28 -31.13 -8.72
N LEU A 277 27.58 -30.08 -8.31
CA LEU A 277 28.17 -28.76 -8.02
C LEU A 277 28.82 -28.70 -6.65
N LEU A 278 28.21 -29.29 -5.63
CA LEU A 278 28.79 -29.39 -4.29
C LEU A 278 30.04 -30.26 -4.28
N SER A 279 30.02 -31.36 -5.04
CA SER A 279 31.15 -32.30 -5.16
C SER A 279 32.29 -31.79 -6.07
N ASN A 280 32.05 -30.82 -6.94
CA ASN A 280 33.04 -30.31 -7.89
C ASN A 280 33.18 -28.77 -7.91
N LYS A 281 34.09 -28.28 -7.06
CA LYS A 281 34.43 -26.85 -6.94
C LYS A 281 34.85 -26.19 -8.25
N SER A 282 35.52 -26.94 -9.15
CA SER A 282 35.94 -26.41 -10.46
C SER A 282 34.77 -26.27 -11.41
N LEU A 283 33.84 -27.23 -11.41
CA LEU A 283 32.60 -27.17 -12.19
C LEU A 283 31.75 -25.98 -11.75
N ARG A 284 31.52 -25.82 -10.44
CA ARG A 284 30.79 -24.67 -9.88
C ARG A 284 31.35 -23.35 -10.37
N ARG A 285 32.68 -23.14 -10.22
CA ARG A 285 33.33 -21.90 -10.66
C ARG A 285 33.20 -21.67 -12.16
N LYS A 286 33.39 -22.72 -12.97
CA LYS A 286 33.26 -22.64 -14.43
C LYS A 286 31.83 -22.21 -14.83
N GLN A 287 30.82 -22.78 -14.20
CA GLN A 287 29.41 -22.46 -14.43
C GLN A 287 29.07 -21.02 -14.04
N ALA A 288 29.43 -20.60 -12.82
CA ALA A 288 29.19 -19.23 -12.35
C ALA A 288 29.84 -18.16 -13.25
N VAL A 289 31.09 -18.38 -13.68
CA VAL A 289 31.80 -17.46 -14.59
C VAL A 289 31.17 -17.43 -15.98
N ALA A 290 30.75 -18.59 -16.51
CA ALA A 290 30.09 -18.66 -17.82
C ALA A 290 28.74 -17.93 -17.81
N ALA A 291 27.94 -18.10 -16.75
CA ALA A 291 26.64 -17.45 -16.63
C ALA A 291 26.80 -15.93 -16.50
N GLN A 292 27.70 -15.47 -15.64
CA GLN A 292 28.00 -14.05 -15.48
C GLN A 292 28.46 -13.41 -16.78
N LYS A 293 29.36 -14.08 -17.52
CA LYS A 293 29.84 -13.59 -18.81
C LYS A 293 28.71 -13.46 -19.83
N ALA A 294 27.87 -14.48 -19.96
CA ALA A 294 26.75 -14.46 -20.90
C ALA A 294 25.76 -13.34 -20.60
N VAL A 295 25.44 -13.12 -19.31
CA VAL A 295 24.56 -12.01 -18.88
C VAL A 295 25.17 -10.65 -19.15
N LEU A 296 26.46 -10.45 -18.84
CA LEU A 296 27.18 -9.21 -19.14
C LEU A 296 27.16 -8.86 -20.63
N GLU A 297 27.31 -9.87 -21.50
CA GLU A 297 27.38 -9.67 -22.95
C GLU A 297 26.01 -9.42 -23.58
N ASN A 298 24.92 -10.03 -23.08
CA ASN A 298 23.64 -10.07 -23.81
C ASN A 298 22.37 -9.78 -22.98
N HIS A 299 22.42 -9.78 -21.64
CA HIS A 299 21.22 -9.71 -20.79
C HIS A 299 21.23 -8.58 -19.75
N LEU A 300 21.75 -7.41 -20.13
CA LEU A 300 21.62 -6.16 -19.37
C LEU A 300 20.42 -5.34 -19.83
N TYR A 301 19.84 -4.52 -18.94
CA TYR A 301 18.76 -3.59 -19.29
C TYR A 301 19.17 -2.60 -20.39
N ASP A 302 20.44 -2.25 -20.49
CA ASP A 302 21.01 -1.45 -21.58
C ASP A 302 20.74 -2.08 -22.95
N HIS A 303 20.87 -3.41 -23.06
CA HIS A 303 20.56 -4.13 -24.29
C HIS A 303 19.07 -4.10 -24.60
N ARG A 304 18.22 -4.20 -23.56
CA ARG A 304 16.75 -4.15 -23.72
C ARG A 304 16.29 -2.78 -24.20
N LEU A 305 16.86 -1.71 -23.65
CA LEU A 305 16.54 -0.35 -24.08
C LEU A 305 17.01 -0.10 -25.52
N ARG A 306 18.23 -0.51 -25.90
CA ARG A 306 18.69 -0.41 -27.29
C ARG A 306 17.76 -1.16 -28.25
N ARG A 307 17.33 -2.37 -27.88
CA ARG A 307 16.37 -3.13 -28.66
C ARG A 307 15.01 -2.44 -28.76
N MET A 308 14.51 -1.87 -27.67
CA MET A 308 13.28 -1.08 -27.66
C MET A 308 13.38 0.14 -28.59
N MET A 309 14.52 0.84 -28.60
CA MET A 309 14.77 1.95 -29.51
C MET A 309 14.78 1.51 -30.97
N GLU A 310 15.42 0.37 -31.28
CA GLU A 310 15.43 -0.21 -32.63
C GLU A 310 14.03 -0.57 -33.13
N VAL A 311 13.22 -1.20 -32.27
CA VAL A 311 11.87 -1.66 -32.62
C VAL A 311 10.91 -0.48 -32.82
N THR A 312 10.99 0.51 -31.95
CA THR A 312 10.05 1.66 -31.97
C THR A 312 10.47 2.77 -32.94
N GLY A 313 11.77 2.94 -33.18
CA GLY A 313 12.30 4.07 -33.96
C GLY A 313 11.98 5.44 -33.35
N ALA A 314 11.58 5.49 -32.07
CA ALA A 314 11.12 6.71 -31.41
C ALA A 314 12.29 7.62 -31.01
N ASP A 315 12.01 8.92 -30.85
CA ASP A 315 13.01 9.90 -30.40
C ASP A 315 13.00 10.01 -28.87
N PHE A 316 14.04 9.47 -28.24
CA PHE A 316 14.22 9.48 -26.80
C PHE A 316 15.00 10.71 -26.30
N LEU A 317 15.21 11.78 -27.08
CA LEU A 317 15.92 13.01 -26.68
C LEU A 317 14.99 14.13 -26.15
N ARG A 318 15.49 14.93 -25.21
CA ARG A 318 14.74 16.07 -24.64
C ARG A 318 14.63 17.20 -25.63
N HIS A 319 13.43 17.79 -25.71
CA HIS A 319 13.23 19.04 -26.43
C HIS A 319 13.28 20.22 -25.45
N PRO A 320 13.91 21.34 -25.83
CA PRO A 320 13.83 22.56 -25.05
C PRO A 320 12.37 23.02 -24.95
N LYS A 321 12.00 23.63 -23.82
CA LYS A 321 10.66 24.21 -23.62
C LYS A 321 10.32 25.16 -24.78
N THR A 322 9.34 24.79 -25.59
CA THR A 322 8.78 25.67 -26.62
C THR A 322 8.00 26.81 -25.98
N ALA A 323 7.98 27.98 -26.64
CA ALA A 323 7.17 29.12 -26.22
C ALA A 323 5.69 28.72 -26.06
N ALA A 324 4.98 29.36 -25.13
CA ALA A 324 3.62 29.01 -24.77
C ALA A 324 2.71 29.13 -26.00
N SER A 325 2.21 28.01 -26.51
CA SER A 325 1.12 28.02 -27.47
C SER A 325 -0.17 27.78 -26.71
N VAL A 326 -1.08 28.76 -26.72
CA VAL A 326 -2.45 28.59 -26.22
C VAL A 326 -3.06 27.36 -26.93
N PRO A 327 -3.66 26.40 -26.19
CA PRO A 327 -4.26 25.21 -26.78
C PRO A 327 -5.19 25.56 -27.96
N ALA A 328 -5.19 24.71 -29.00
CA ALA A 328 -5.82 24.99 -30.30
C ALA A 328 -7.37 25.14 -30.26
N ARG A 329 -8.01 25.00 -29.09
CA ARG A 329 -9.46 25.05 -28.90
C ARG A 329 -9.97 26.49 -28.86
N ARG A 330 -10.32 27.04 -30.04
CA ARG A 330 -10.97 28.36 -30.22
C ARG A 330 -10.21 29.58 -29.65
N GLY A 331 -8.97 29.41 -29.18
CA GLY A 331 -8.11 30.50 -28.69
C GLY A 331 -8.46 31.05 -27.30
N ARG A 332 -9.25 30.32 -26.48
CA ARG A 332 -9.56 30.70 -25.09
C ARG A 332 -9.10 29.62 -24.11
N LEU A 333 -8.55 30.05 -22.97
CA LEU A 333 -8.18 29.16 -21.85
C LEU A 333 -9.41 28.82 -21.01
N ARG A 334 -9.49 27.59 -20.49
CA ARG A 334 -10.50 27.19 -19.50
C ARG A 334 -9.89 27.23 -18.11
N VAL A 335 -10.36 28.17 -17.29
CA VAL A 335 -9.89 28.38 -15.92
C VAL A 335 -10.98 27.98 -14.94
N LEU A 336 -10.67 27.05 -14.04
CA LEU A 336 -11.51 26.69 -12.91
C LEU A 336 -11.10 27.50 -11.68
N MET A 337 -11.99 28.33 -11.15
CA MET A 337 -11.78 29.02 -9.88
C MET A 337 -12.26 28.15 -8.71
N CYS A 338 -11.35 27.77 -7.82
CA CYS A 338 -11.72 27.08 -6.58
C CYS A 338 -11.99 28.12 -5.48
N THR A 339 -13.22 28.17 -4.96
CA THR A 339 -13.68 29.21 -4.02
C THR A 339 -14.87 28.73 -3.18
N HIS A 340 -15.04 29.34 -2.01
CA HIS A 340 -16.14 29.04 -1.10
C HIS A 340 -17.48 29.68 -1.49
N SER A 341 -17.48 30.76 -2.28
CA SER A 341 -18.68 31.50 -2.68
C SER A 341 -18.48 32.27 -3.98
N THR A 342 -19.59 32.80 -4.52
CA THR A 342 -19.65 33.69 -5.70
C THR A 342 -20.66 34.82 -5.46
N ILE A 343 -20.70 35.83 -6.34
CA ILE A 343 -21.70 36.92 -6.28
C ILE A 343 -23.16 36.45 -6.43
N HIS A 344 -23.37 35.21 -6.89
CA HIS A 344 -24.70 34.61 -7.05
C HIS A 344 -25.22 33.98 -5.75
N GLU A 345 -24.37 33.86 -4.72
CA GLU A 345 -24.70 33.32 -3.41
C GLU A 345 -25.14 34.43 -2.44
N GLN A 346 -25.85 34.07 -1.37
CA GLN A 346 -26.44 35.05 -0.43
C GLN A 346 -25.42 35.82 0.41
N THR A 347 -24.24 35.24 0.63
CA THR A 347 -23.16 35.81 1.47
C THR A 347 -21.88 35.89 0.64
N TRP A 348 -21.41 37.11 0.41
CA TRP A 348 -20.21 37.40 -0.37
C TRP A 348 -19.45 38.60 0.23
N GLY A 349 -18.18 38.72 -0.12
CA GLY A 349 -17.24 39.76 0.32
C GLY A 349 -16.30 40.19 -0.81
N GLY A 350 -15.07 40.56 -0.44
CA GLY A 350 -14.10 41.15 -1.38
C GLY A 350 -13.55 40.19 -2.43
N VAL A 351 -13.51 38.88 -2.13
CA VAL A 351 -12.98 37.85 -3.04
C VAL A 351 -13.93 37.63 -4.21
N GLU A 352 -15.24 37.59 -3.97
CA GLU A 352 -16.25 37.40 -5.02
C GLU A 352 -16.31 38.61 -5.97
N VAL A 353 -16.13 39.82 -5.43
CA VAL A 353 -15.99 41.04 -6.22
C VAL A 353 -14.74 41.00 -7.09
N TYR A 354 -13.62 40.52 -6.54
CA TYR A 354 -12.39 40.31 -7.30
C TYR A 354 -12.58 39.29 -8.44
N GLN A 355 -13.23 38.15 -8.17
CA GLN A 355 -13.54 37.12 -9.17
C GLN A 355 -14.38 37.67 -10.33
N GLN A 356 -15.44 38.43 -10.03
CA GLN A 356 -16.26 39.08 -11.05
C GLN A 356 -15.45 40.08 -11.88
N THR A 357 -14.58 40.84 -11.23
CA THR A 357 -13.71 41.84 -11.85
C THR A 357 -12.79 41.18 -12.87
N ILE A 358 -12.05 40.13 -12.49
CA ILE A 358 -11.16 39.41 -13.42
C ILE A 358 -11.93 38.66 -14.52
N ALA A 359 -13.11 38.11 -14.20
CA ALA A 359 -13.95 37.44 -15.19
C ALA A 359 -14.42 38.39 -16.28
N SER A 360 -14.75 39.64 -15.93
CA SER A 360 -15.12 40.68 -16.87
C SER A 360 -13.95 41.14 -17.74
N MET A 361 -12.75 41.29 -17.15
CA MET A 361 -11.53 41.75 -17.83
C MET A 361 -11.06 40.76 -18.90
N LEU A 362 -11.14 39.47 -18.60
CA LEU A 362 -10.55 38.41 -19.42
C LEU A 362 -11.59 37.63 -20.24
N LEU A 363 -12.83 38.11 -20.35
CA LEU A 363 -13.93 37.42 -21.03
C LEU A 363 -13.62 37.01 -22.48
N ARG A 364 -12.74 37.73 -23.17
CA ARG A 364 -12.35 37.43 -24.56
C ARG A 364 -11.35 36.29 -24.68
N ASP A 365 -10.46 36.15 -23.70
CA ASP A 365 -9.31 35.24 -23.73
C ASP A 365 -9.51 34.01 -22.83
N VAL A 366 -10.43 34.07 -21.87
CA VAL A 366 -10.61 33.05 -20.84
C VAL A 366 -12.10 32.71 -20.66
N GLU A 367 -12.40 31.44 -20.52
CA GLU A 367 -13.68 30.89 -20.09
C GLU A 367 -13.56 30.45 -18.63
N PHE A 368 -14.35 31.07 -17.74
CA PHE A 368 -14.29 30.83 -16.30
C PHE A 368 -15.38 29.87 -15.84
N PHE A 369 -15.01 29.01 -14.91
CA PHE A 369 -15.85 28.06 -14.21
C PHE A 369 -15.55 28.14 -12.71
N TYR A 370 -16.45 27.66 -11.86
CA TYR A 370 -16.27 27.70 -10.40
C TYR A 370 -16.47 26.31 -9.80
N TRP A 371 -15.58 25.96 -8.88
CA TRP A 371 -15.70 24.81 -7.99
C TRP A 371 -16.07 25.32 -6.59
N LEU A 372 -17.25 24.94 -6.12
CA LEU A 372 -17.85 25.40 -4.86
C LEU A 372 -18.11 24.20 -3.94
N HIS A 373 -17.85 24.32 -2.65
CA HIS A 373 -18.20 23.30 -1.66
C HIS A 373 -19.06 23.91 -0.54
N ARG A 374 -20.31 23.46 -0.42
CA ARG A 374 -21.25 23.92 0.61
C ARG A 374 -22.40 22.93 0.81
N ASP A 375 -22.92 22.87 2.05
CA ASP A 375 -24.12 22.12 2.42
C ASP A 375 -24.02 20.62 2.07
N GLY A 376 -22.83 20.04 2.23
CA GLY A 376 -22.56 18.64 1.91
C GLY A 376 -22.50 18.34 0.41
N MET A 377 -22.25 19.35 -0.43
CA MET A 377 -22.16 19.19 -1.88
C MET A 377 -21.01 19.99 -2.48
N CYS A 378 -20.33 19.38 -3.44
CA CYS A 378 -19.47 20.09 -4.37
C CYS A 378 -20.23 20.40 -5.66
N ARG A 379 -20.16 21.64 -6.14
CA ARG A 379 -20.86 22.10 -7.36
C ARG A 379 -19.86 22.69 -8.35
N LEU A 380 -19.96 22.24 -9.60
CA LEU A 380 -19.29 22.85 -10.74
C LEU A 380 -20.27 23.79 -11.46
N THR A 381 -19.93 25.07 -11.59
CA THR A 381 -20.78 26.07 -12.24
C THR A 381 -20.05 26.85 -13.34
N ASP A 382 -20.81 27.40 -14.29
CA ASP A 382 -20.27 28.35 -15.28
C ASP A 382 -20.24 29.80 -14.75
N ALA A 383 -19.68 30.72 -15.53
CA ALA A 383 -19.59 32.13 -15.18
C ALA A 383 -20.93 32.88 -15.02
N SER A 384 -22.06 32.28 -15.41
CA SER A 384 -23.40 32.83 -15.18
C SER A 384 -24.04 32.33 -13.88
N GLY A 385 -23.35 31.46 -13.14
CA GLY A 385 -23.87 30.80 -11.94
C GLY A 385 -24.76 29.59 -12.25
N ARG A 386 -24.80 29.12 -13.50
CA ARG A 386 -25.55 27.92 -13.86
C ARG A 386 -24.76 26.69 -13.43
N GLU A 387 -25.42 25.81 -12.68
CA GLU A 387 -24.86 24.50 -12.32
C GLU A 387 -24.70 23.61 -13.56
N ILE A 388 -23.50 23.07 -13.70
CA ILE A 388 -23.14 22.10 -14.74
C ILE A 388 -23.25 20.69 -14.19
N GLU A 389 -22.70 20.48 -12.99
CA GLU A 389 -22.65 19.19 -12.31
C GLU A 389 -22.54 19.39 -10.79
N SER A 390 -23.03 18.43 -10.02
CA SER A 390 -23.00 18.41 -8.55
C SER A 390 -22.63 17.02 -8.02
N PHE A 391 -21.95 17.00 -6.87
CA PHE A 391 -21.37 15.82 -6.25
C PHE A 391 -21.69 15.82 -4.75
N ASP A 392 -22.19 14.69 -4.24
CA ASP A 392 -22.43 14.51 -2.81
C ASP A 392 -21.10 14.31 -2.07
N VAL A 393 -20.73 15.28 -1.23
CA VAL A 393 -19.47 15.28 -0.46
C VAL A 393 -19.80 15.74 0.95
N PRO A 394 -19.81 14.85 1.96
CA PRO A 394 -20.17 15.24 3.32
C PRO A 394 -19.32 16.40 3.84
N ASP A 395 -19.96 17.40 4.47
CA ASP A 395 -19.25 18.55 5.03
C ASP A 395 -18.21 18.07 6.05
N THR A 396 -16.94 18.32 5.74
CA THR A 396 -15.83 18.19 6.69
C THR A 396 -15.55 19.56 7.32
N GLY A 397 -15.08 19.58 8.57
CA GLY A 397 -14.89 20.85 9.30
C GLY A 397 -13.95 21.80 8.57
N TRP A 398 -14.43 22.99 8.17
CA TRP A 398 -13.72 23.99 7.36
C TRP A 398 -12.24 24.17 7.75
N LEU A 399 -11.93 24.40 9.04
CA LEU A 399 -10.57 24.75 9.46
C LEU A 399 -9.62 23.56 9.59
N ASP A 400 -10.12 22.33 9.46
CA ASP A 400 -9.45 21.12 9.94
C ASP A 400 -8.98 20.22 8.79
N THR A 401 -9.69 20.23 7.65
CA THR A 401 -9.53 19.23 6.60
C THR A 401 -8.24 19.39 5.80
N LEU A 402 -7.35 18.40 5.91
CA LEU A 402 -6.16 18.28 5.05
C LEU A 402 -6.49 17.48 3.78
N CYS A 403 -7.17 16.34 3.93
CA CYS A 403 -7.51 15.43 2.84
C CYS A 403 -8.98 15.00 2.96
N ASP A 404 -9.67 14.91 1.83
CA ASP A 404 -11.03 14.38 1.73
C ASP A 404 -11.18 13.63 0.40
N GLY A 405 -11.14 12.29 0.47
CA GLY A 405 -11.13 11.46 -0.73
C GLY A 405 -12.36 11.65 -1.63
N ALA A 406 -13.53 11.97 -1.07
CA ALA A 406 -14.73 12.20 -1.87
C ALA A 406 -14.62 13.50 -2.70
N GLU A 407 -14.17 14.59 -2.07
CA GLU A 407 -13.92 15.86 -2.75
C GLU A 407 -12.78 15.73 -3.78
N GLU A 408 -11.67 15.10 -3.39
CA GLU A 408 -10.48 14.92 -4.24
C GLU A 408 -10.82 14.17 -5.53
N MET A 409 -11.52 13.04 -5.43
CA MET A 409 -11.91 12.22 -6.59
C MET A 409 -12.90 12.96 -7.49
N ALA A 410 -13.89 13.65 -6.93
CA ALA A 410 -14.86 14.44 -7.69
C ALA A 410 -14.21 15.62 -8.42
N PHE A 411 -13.33 16.34 -7.71
CA PHE A 411 -12.56 17.44 -8.28
C PHE A 411 -11.64 16.95 -9.41
N SER A 412 -10.90 15.86 -9.20
CA SER A 412 -10.06 15.23 -10.22
C SER A 412 -10.85 14.82 -11.47
N ALA A 413 -12.05 14.24 -11.27
CA ALA A 413 -12.93 13.86 -12.37
C ALA A 413 -13.35 15.07 -13.19
N ALA A 414 -13.80 16.14 -12.53
CA ALA A 414 -14.18 17.39 -13.20
C ALA A 414 -13.01 17.99 -14.00
N LEU A 415 -11.79 18.00 -13.43
CA LEU A 415 -10.60 18.51 -14.13
C LEU A 415 -10.31 17.79 -15.44
N SER A 416 -10.34 16.45 -15.40
CA SER A 416 -10.00 15.61 -16.55
C SER A 416 -11.12 15.52 -17.58
N GLN A 417 -12.39 15.42 -17.16
CA GLN A 417 -13.54 15.30 -18.07
C GLN A 417 -13.75 16.59 -18.87
N TYR A 418 -13.80 17.73 -18.17
CA TYR A 418 -13.97 19.03 -18.82
C TYR A 418 -12.67 19.59 -19.40
N ASN A 419 -11.53 18.91 -19.21
CA ASN A 419 -10.23 19.29 -19.77
C ASN A 419 -9.90 20.77 -19.46
N PHE A 420 -9.88 21.10 -18.18
CA PHE A 420 -9.44 22.41 -17.71
C PHE A 420 -7.94 22.61 -17.98
N ASP A 421 -7.55 23.83 -18.32
CA ASP A 421 -6.15 24.17 -18.55
C ASP A 421 -5.49 24.62 -17.24
N ILE A 422 -6.25 25.34 -16.41
CA ILE A 422 -5.75 26.01 -15.21
C ILE A 422 -6.77 25.87 -14.09
N VAL A 423 -6.28 25.65 -12.87
CA VAL A 423 -7.04 25.90 -11.64
C VAL A 423 -6.45 27.13 -10.96
N HIS A 424 -7.30 28.11 -10.69
CA HIS A 424 -6.96 29.29 -9.92
C HIS A 424 -7.64 29.21 -8.55
N PHE A 425 -6.88 28.84 -7.53
CA PHE A 425 -7.33 28.82 -6.14
C PHE A 425 -7.48 30.25 -5.61
N GLN A 426 -8.69 30.60 -5.21
CA GLN A 426 -9.01 31.87 -4.55
C GLN A 426 -9.07 31.69 -3.04
N HIS A 427 -9.64 30.59 -2.57
CA HIS A 427 -9.73 30.29 -1.14
C HIS A 427 -9.84 28.78 -0.98
N LEU A 428 -9.11 28.19 -0.04
CA LEU A 428 -9.26 26.77 0.35
C LEU A 428 -10.17 26.62 1.58
N GLY A 429 -11.14 27.51 1.71
CA GLY A 429 -12.08 27.48 2.81
C GLY A 429 -13.21 26.55 2.44
N HIS A 430 -13.61 25.65 3.35
CA HIS A 430 -14.51 24.52 3.10
C HIS A 430 -13.95 23.42 2.19
N HIS A 431 -12.82 23.65 1.52
CA HIS A 431 -12.13 22.67 0.68
C HIS A 431 -10.99 21.99 1.45
N CYS A 432 -10.68 20.74 1.11
CA CYS A 432 -9.47 20.09 1.61
C CYS A 432 -8.19 20.75 1.06
N LEU A 433 -7.12 20.79 1.88
CA LEU A 433 -5.84 21.39 1.48
C LEU A 433 -5.10 20.59 0.40
N SER A 434 -5.50 19.36 0.09
CA SER A 434 -4.89 18.50 -0.92
C SER A 434 -5.22 18.90 -2.37
N LEU A 435 -6.28 19.70 -2.60
CA LEU A 435 -6.75 19.99 -3.97
C LEU A 435 -5.70 20.57 -4.92
N PRO A 436 -4.77 21.46 -4.52
CA PRO A 436 -3.71 21.92 -5.43
C PRO A 436 -2.77 20.79 -5.89
N ILE A 437 -2.54 19.78 -5.04
CA ILE A 437 -1.76 18.58 -5.39
C ILE A 437 -2.52 17.76 -6.42
N ILE A 438 -3.82 17.53 -6.20
CA ILE A 438 -4.71 16.80 -7.11
C ILE A 438 -4.82 17.52 -8.46
N ALA A 439 -4.91 18.85 -8.45
CA ALA A 439 -4.88 19.67 -9.66
C ALA A 439 -3.58 19.43 -10.44
N LYS A 440 -2.43 19.58 -9.79
CA LYS A 440 -1.15 19.39 -10.48
C LYS A 440 -0.97 17.97 -11.02
N ALA A 441 -1.42 16.97 -10.28
CA ALA A 441 -1.42 15.56 -10.70
C ALA A 441 -2.31 15.28 -11.93
N ASN A 442 -3.30 16.13 -12.21
CA ASN A 442 -4.12 16.09 -13.45
C ASN A 442 -3.46 16.81 -14.65
N GLY A 443 -2.26 17.37 -14.46
CA GLY A 443 -1.50 18.06 -15.49
C GLY A 443 -2.05 19.45 -15.83
N VAL A 444 -2.78 20.08 -14.92
CA VAL A 444 -3.26 21.46 -15.09
C VAL A 444 -2.28 22.46 -14.50
N GLY A 445 -2.29 23.70 -15.01
CA GLY A 445 -1.59 24.82 -14.39
C GLY A 445 -2.25 25.21 -13.07
N VAL A 446 -1.46 25.51 -12.04
CA VAL A 446 -1.99 25.82 -10.70
C VAL A 446 -1.55 27.22 -10.27
N VAL A 447 -2.52 28.11 -10.11
CA VAL A 447 -2.33 29.49 -9.64
C VAL A 447 -3.03 29.64 -8.29
N PHE A 448 -2.41 30.35 -7.35
CA PHE A 448 -2.99 30.62 -6.04
C PHE A 448 -2.97 32.11 -5.71
N SER A 449 -4.13 32.71 -5.44
CA SER A 449 -4.21 34.09 -4.93
C SER A 449 -4.33 34.08 -3.40
N ALA A 450 -3.34 34.64 -2.70
CA ALA A 450 -3.31 34.69 -1.24
C ALA A 450 -4.18 35.84 -0.70
N HIS A 451 -5.50 35.63 -0.66
CA HIS A 451 -6.48 36.61 -0.15
C HIS A 451 -6.57 36.64 1.38
N ASP A 452 -6.08 35.61 2.07
CA ASP A 452 -6.08 35.46 3.52
C ASP A 452 -4.80 34.73 4.00
N PHE A 453 -4.64 34.59 5.32
CA PHE A 453 -3.49 33.91 5.92
C PHE A 453 -3.79 32.46 6.33
N PHE A 454 -4.81 31.82 5.76
CA PHE A 454 -5.16 30.45 6.12
C PHE A 454 -4.00 29.50 5.88
N LEU A 455 -3.22 29.64 4.81
CA LEU A 455 -2.05 28.79 4.59
C LEU A 455 -0.96 28.96 5.67
N ILE A 456 -0.90 30.11 6.33
CA ILE A 456 0.04 30.37 7.43
C ILE A 456 -0.50 29.86 8.77
N SER A 457 -1.80 30.04 9.04
CA SER A 457 -2.43 29.66 10.30
C SER A 457 -3.85 29.18 10.09
N SER A 458 -4.29 28.17 10.87
CA SER A 458 -5.71 27.79 10.94
C SER A 458 -6.62 28.95 11.35
N ARG A 459 -6.06 30.00 11.95
CA ARG A 459 -6.73 31.29 12.16
C ARG A 459 -6.33 32.23 11.03
N TYR A 460 -7.11 32.24 9.96
CA TYR A 460 -6.83 33.00 8.72
C TYR A 460 -6.64 34.51 8.91
N ASN A 461 -7.03 35.05 10.07
CA ASN A 461 -6.85 36.46 10.44
C ASN A 461 -5.65 36.70 11.37
N LEU A 462 -4.87 35.67 11.72
CA LEU A 462 -3.69 35.74 12.59
C LEU A 462 -3.97 36.28 14.01
N LEU A 463 -5.24 36.33 14.44
CA LEU A 463 -5.60 36.75 15.79
C LEU A 463 -5.53 35.56 16.76
N ASN A 464 -4.84 35.75 17.88
CA ASN A 464 -4.79 34.76 18.94
C ASN A 464 -6.13 34.70 19.72
N HIS A 465 -6.21 33.86 20.75
CA HIS A 465 -7.45 33.63 21.52
C HIS A 465 -7.88 34.85 22.36
N GLU A 466 -7.00 35.84 22.51
CA GLU A 466 -7.27 37.13 23.16
C GLU A 466 -7.64 38.22 22.14
N LEU A 467 -7.87 37.87 20.87
CA LEU A 467 -8.09 38.80 19.75
C LEU A 467 -6.93 39.79 19.54
N ARG A 468 -5.70 39.34 19.79
CA ARG A 468 -4.47 40.12 19.56
C ARG A 468 -3.67 39.52 18.42
N TYR A 469 -3.11 40.41 17.61
CA TYR A 469 -2.12 40.03 16.60
C TYR A 469 -0.71 40.13 17.19
N CYS A 470 0.07 39.06 17.04
CA CYS A 470 1.49 39.01 17.36
C CYS A 470 2.18 38.24 16.23
N GLU A 471 2.98 38.93 15.42
CA GLU A 471 3.61 38.33 14.24
C GLU A 471 4.59 37.20 14.63
N GLU A 472 5.33 37.35 15.73
CA GLU A 472 6.27 36.34 16.23
C GLU A 472 5.57 35.03 16.60
N ASP A 473 4.36 35.08 17.17
CA ASP A 473 3.59 33.88 17.51
C ASP A 473 3.22 33.07 16.27
N VAL A 474 3.09 33.74 15.13
CA VAL A 474 2.74 33.15 13.84
C VAL A 474 3.99 32.60 13.13
N LYS A 475 5.14 33.25 13.25
CA LYS A 475 6.39 32.80 12.59
C LYS A 475 6.86 31.45 13.14
N TRP A 476 6.81 31.27 14.46
CA TRP A 476 7.39 30.09 15.11
C TRP A 476 6.36 28.99 15.35
N VAL A 477 6.62 27.78 14.79
CA VAL A 477 5.76 26.59 14.98
C VAL A 477 5.49 26.30 16.46
N LEU A 478 6.52 26.40 17.31
CA LEU A 478 6.38 26.16 18.76
C LEU A 478 5.47 27.20 19.44
N ALA A 479 5.50 28.46 19.01
CA ALA A 479 4.63 29.49 19.56
C ALA A 479 3.17 29.27 19.13
N ALA A 480 2.96 28.93 17.86
CA ALA A 480 1.66 28.54 17.33
C ALA A 480 1.07 27.29 18.03
N ASP A 481 1.87 26.23 18.22
CA ASP A 481 1.45 25.03 18.96
C ASP A 481 1.06 25.35 20.41
N ASN A 482 1.82 26.22 21.09
CA ASN A 482 1.47 26.66 22.44
C ASN A 482 0.13 27.42 22.47
N SER A 483 -0.13 28.26 21.47
CA SER A 483 -1.42 28.95 21.34
C SER A 483 -2.54 27.94 21.12
N LEU A 484 -2.40 27.04 20.14
CA LEU A 484 -3.40 26.02 19.79
C LEU A 484 -3.69 25.06 20.94
N LYS A 485 -2.67 24.65 21.71
CA LYS A 485 -2.85 23.82 22.90
C LYS A 485 -3.70 24.50 23.96
N ARG A 486 -3.50 25.81 24.16
CA ARG A 486 -4.26 26.58 25.16
C ARG A 486 -5.69 26.87 24.73
N SER A 487 -5.90 27.19 23.44
CA SER A 487 -7.19 27.65 22.95
C SER A 487 -8.10 26.53 22.46
N ASP A 488 -7.54 25.55 21.77
CA ASP A 488 -8.27 24.55 20.98
C ASP A 488 -7.94 23.11 21.43
N ASN A 489 -7.10 22.96 22.46
CA ASN A 489 -6.64 21.68 23.04
C ASN A 489 -5.99 20.73 22.02
N VAL A 490 -5.35 21.27 20.97
CA VAL A 490 -4.57 20.49 20.01
C VAL A 490 -3.25 20.05 20.65
N GLU A 491 -2.86 18.79 20.49
CA GLU A 491 -1.58 18.30 21.01
C GLU A 491 -0.38 18.95 20.29
N PHE A 492 0.76 19.04 20.98
CA PHE A 492 2.00 19.57 20.39
C PHE A 492 2.35 18.83 19.09
N GLY A 493 2.82 19.54 18.07
CA GLY A 493 3.10 18.99 16.74
C GLY A 493 1.91 19.05 15.76
N GLY A 494 0.74 19.53 16.18
CA GLY A 494 -0.39 19.77 15.29
C GLY A 494 -0.08 20.82 14.22
N GLU A 495 0.47 21.97 14.61
CA GLU A 495 0.90 23.00 13.65
C GLU A 495 2.07 22.51 12.79
N GLN A 496 2.99 21.74 13.35
CA GLN A 496 4.08 21.13 12.59
C GLN A 496 3.54 20.23 11.46
N THR A 497 2.56 19.37 11.79
CA THR A 497 1.89 18.49 10.83
C THR A 497 1.21 19.29 9.73
N ARG A 498 0.47 20.34 10.11
CA ARG A 498 -0.20 21.25 9.19
C ARG A 498 0.78 21.94 8.24
N ARG A 499 1.84 22.58 8.76
CA ARG A 499 2.83 23.30 7.95
C ARG A 499 3.63 22.36 7.05
N ALA A 500 3.94 21.14 7.49
CA ALA A 500 4.61 20.15 6.64
C ALA A 500 3.72 19.77 5.44
N PHE A 501 2.42 19.60 5.66
CA PHE A 501 1.47 19.34 4.59
C PHE A 501 1.34 20.55 3.65
N VAL A 502 1.15 21.77 4.20
CA VAL A 502 1.05 22.99 3.40
C VAL A 502 2.33 23.21 2.58
N ALA A 503 3.52 23.03 3.15
CA ALA A 503 4.78 23.13 2.43
C ALA A 503 4.87 22.14 1.26
N THR A 504 4.35 20.91 1.44
CA THR A 504 4.26 19.92 0.36
C THR A 504 3.28 20.36 -0.73
N MET A 505 2.10 20.86 -0.33
CA MET A 505 1.08 21.38 -1.24
C MET A 505 1.58 22.57 -2.06
N LEU A 506 2.31 23.50 -1.43
CA LEU A 506 2.87 24.68 -2.08
C LEU A 506 3.83 24.31 -3.24
N ASN A 507 4.46 23.13 -3.19
CA ASN A 507 5.30 22.64 -4.30
C ASN A 507 4.50 22.33 -5.56
N SER A 508 3.20 22.04 -5.43
CA SER A 508 2.30 21.77 -6.55
C SER A 508 1.75 23.04 -7.21
N ILE A 509 1.94 24.22 -6.59
CA ILE A 509 1.56 25.52 -7.16
C ILE A 509 2.66 26.02 -8.10
N ASP A 510 2.26 26.51 -9.27
CA ASP A 510 3.17 27.09 -10.27
C ASP A 510 3.47 28.57 -9.95
N THR A 511 2.43 29.36 -9.66
CA THR A 511 2.56 30.79 -9.36
C THR A 511 1.65 31.21 -8.20
N ILE A 512 2.19 32.01 -7.27
CA ILE A 512 1.45 32.58 -6.14
C ILE A 512 1.30 34.09 -6.33
N LEU A 513 0.08 34.60 -6.17
CA LEU A 513 -0.25 36.01 -6.31
C LEU A 513 -0.54 36.64 -4.95
N PHE A 514 0.14 37.74 -4.66
CA PHE A 514 0.00 38.49 -3.41
C PHE A 514 -0.54 39.90 -3.66
N GLY A 515 -1.38 40.37 -2.74
CA GLY A 515 -1.87 41.75 -2.74
C GLY A 515 -0.82 42.76 -2.28
N THR A 516 0.07 42.41 -1.34
CA THR A 516 1.05 43.33 -0.76
C THR A 516 2.39 42.66 -0.50
N LYS A 517 3.41 43.48 -0.24
CA LYS A 517 4.75 43.01 0.08
C LYS A 517 4.78 42.30 1.44
N HIS A 518 4.05 42.78 2.43
CA HIS A 518 3.96 42.15 3.74
C HIS A 518 3.41 40.73 3.68
N SER A 519 2.30 40.49 2.96
CA SER A 519 1.75 39.13 2.87
C SER A 519 2.68 38.18 2.12
N HIS A 520 3.39 38.68 1.10
CA HIS A 520 4.46 37.95 0.42
C HIS A 520 5.61 37.59 1.38
N ASP A 521 6.20 38.60 2.02
CA ASP A 521 7.39 38.44 2.86
C ASP A 521 7.09 37.54 4.07
N LEU A 522 5.93 37.69 4.73
CA LEU A 522 5.53 36.84 5.84
C LEU A 522 5.36 35.38 5.41
N MET A 523 4.77 35.13 4.24
CA MET A 523 4.59 33.77 3.74
C MET A 523 5.92 33.11 3.35
N HIS A 524 6.85 33.88 2.75
CA HIS A 524 8.21 33.41 2.44
C HIS A 524 9.05 33.17 3.71
N GLU A 525 8.86 33.97 4.76
CA GLU A 525 9.54 33.74 6.05
C GLU A 525 9.07 32.44 6.72
N VAL A 526 7.76 32.14 6.64
CA VAL A 526 7.19 30.88 7.17
C VAL A 526 7.52 29.68 6.28
N TYR A 527 7.56 29.87 4.96
CA TYR A 527 7.85 28.84 3.96
C TYR A 527 9.01 29.27 3.04
N PRO A 528 10.28 29.20 3.49
CA PRO A 528 11.44 29.69 2.73
C PRO A 528 11.64 29.02 1.37
N HIS A 529 11.11 27.81 1.16
CA HIS A 529 11.20 27.12 -0.13
C HIS A 529 10.48 27.89 -1.27
N LEU A 530 9.57 28.80 -0.95
CA LEU A 530 8.92 29.66 -1.93
C LEU A 530 9.89 30.62 -2.65
N ASP A 531 11.09 30.86 -2.12
CA ASP A 531 12.14 31.64 -2.81
C ASP A 531 12.60 31.02 -4.13
N HIS A 532 12.29 29.73 -4.35
CA HIS A 532 12.56 29.01 -5.60
C HIS A 532 11.33 28.89 -6.51
N LYS A 533 10.22 29.51 -6.15
CA LYS A 533 8.95 29.51 -6.87
C LYS A 533 8.62 30.90 -7.41
N GLU A 534 7.68 30.97 -8.34
CA GLU A 534 7.20 32.25 -8.86
C GLU A 534 6.16 32.84 -7.90
N SER A 535 6.53 33.95 -7.25
CA SER A 535 5.66 34.73 -6.37
C SER A 535 5.59 36.17 -6.86
N LEU A 536 4.38 36.66 -7.14
CA LEU A 536 4.16 37.99 -7.72
C LEU A 536 3.29 38.87 -6.81
N THR A 537 3.76 40.08 -6.51
CA THR A 537 2.95 41.10 -5.81
C THR A 537 2.25 42.00 -6.84
N LEU A 538 1.08 41.58 -7.29
CA LEU A 538 0.31 42.30 -8.33
C LEU A 538 -0.71 43.30 -7.76
N GLY A 539 -1.01 43.22 -6.47
CA GLY A 539 -2.11 43.99 -5.87
C GLY A 539 -3.48 43.33 -6.09
N ILE A 540 -4.56 44.07 -5.79
CA ILE A 540 -5.94 43.65 -6.07
C ILE A 540 -6.64 44.79 -6.82
N PRO A 541 -7.19 44.54 -8.03
CA PRO A 541 -7.86 45.56 -8.80
C PRO A 541 -9.17 45.99 -8.12
N SER A 542 -9.46 47.29 -8.16
CA SER A 542 -10.78 47.81 -7.80
C SER A 542 -11.79 47.53 -8.94
N PRO A 543 -13.08 47.33 -8.63
CA PRO A 543 -14.13 47.19 -9.64
C PRO A 543 -14.18 48.41 -10.57
N GLU A 544 -14.33 48.19 -11.88
CA GLU A 544 -14.50 49.30 -12.84
C GLU A 544 -15.88 49.96 -12.67
N THR A 545 -15.90 51.28 -12.48
CA THR A 545 -17.10 52.10 -12.57
C THR A 545 -17.35 52.55 -14.00
N THR A 546 -18.62 52.66 -14.41
CA THR A 546 -19.03 53.07 -15.77
C THR A 546 -18.53 54.47 -16.17
N ALA A 547 -18.17 55.30 -15.19
CA ALA A 547 -17.46 56.56 -15.35
C ALA A 547 -16.24 56.60 -14.43
N PRO A 548 -15.11 57.20 -14.83
CA PRO A 548 -13.95 57.35 -13.96
C PRO A 548 -14.32 58.23 -12.77
N VAL A 549 -14.06 57.73 -11.55
CA VAL A 549 -14.32 58.47 -10.32
C VAL A 549 -13.40 59.67 -10.28
N LEU A 550 -13.99 60.87 -10.37
CA LEU A 550 -13.26 62.11 -10.18
C LEU A 550 -13.00 62.29 -8.68
N PRO A 551 -11.74 62.41 -8.24
CA PRO A 551 -11.42 62.64 -6.84
C PRO A 551 -12.08 63.92 -6.31
N LYS A 552 -12.43 63.93 -5.02
CA LYS A 552 -12.97 65.13 -4.35
C LYS A 552 -11.95 66.29 -4.47
N PRO A 553 -12.34 67.47 -4.98
CA PRO A 553 -11.45 68.62 -4.98
C PRO A 553 -11.19 69.08 -3.55
N TYR A 554 -10.01 69.67 -3.31
CA TYR A 554 -9.71 70.24 -2.01
C TYR A 554 -10.59 71.46 -1.70
N GLU A 555 -11.21 71.44 -0.53
CA GLU A 555 -12.00 72.54 0.03
C GLU A 555 -11.53 72.88 1.46
N PRO A 556 -11.30 74.17 1.80
CA PRO A 556 -11.02 74.59 3.17
C PRO A 556 -12.16 74.24 4.14
N LEU A 557 -11.87 74.07 5.44
CA LEU A 557 -12.93 73.75 6.41
C LEU A 557 -13.80 74.97 6.73
N GLU A 558 -13.21 76.17 6.80
CA GLU A 558 -13.92 77.43 7.12
C GLU A 558 -14.87 77.36 8.33
N GLY A 559 -14.54 76.53 9.33
CA GLY A 559 -15.35 76.32 10.54
C GLY A 559 -16.40 75.21 10.44
N ARG A 560 -16.52 74.52 9.30
CA ARG A 560 -17.33 73.28 9.16
C ARG A 560 -16.71 72.13 9.95
N ARG A 561 -17.54 71.14 10.30
CA ARG A 561 -17.09 69.89 10.93
C ARG A 561 -16.19 69.11 9.97
N LEU A 562 -15.17 68.46 10.50
CA LEU A 562 -14.39 67.48 9.73
C LEU A 562 -15.22 66.20 9.61
N SER A 563 -15.56 65.81 8.39
CA SER A 563 -16.39 64.63 8.14
C SER A 563 -15.50 63.39 7.95
N VAL A 564 -15.82 62.32 8.66
CA VAL A 564 -15.00 61.11 8.80
C VAL A 564 -15.81 59.88 8.37
N ALA A 565 -15.34 59.17 7.35
CA ALA A 565 -15.94 57.94 6.85
C ALA A 565 -15.31 56.71 7.51
N ILE A 566 -16.14 55.73 7.84
CA ILE A 566 -15.74 54.38 8.20
C ILE A 566 -16.25 53.46 7.10
N ILE A 567 -15.33 52.82 6.39
CA ILE A 567 -15.64 52.14 5.12
C ILE A 567 -15.41 50.62 5.26
N GLY A 568 -16.46 49.86 4.96
CA GLY A 568 -16.46 48.40 5.03
C GLY A 568 -17.28 47.88 6.21
N ASN A 569 -17.22 46.57 6.44
CA ASN A 569 -18.03 45.95 7.50
C ASN A 569 -17.61 46.47 8.89
N PHE A 570 -18.59 46.92 9.68
CA PHE A 570 -18.42 47.40 11.04
C PHE A 570 -18.49 46.23 12.02
N LEU A 571 -17.34 45.63 12.28
CA LEU A 571 -17.15 44.53 13.23
C LEU A 571 -15.86 44.68 14.03
N ARG A 572 -15.73 43.88 15.09
CA ARG A 572 -14.61 43.96 16.02
C ARG A 572 -13.24 43.87 15.36
N THR A 573 -13.06 42.92 14.44
CA THR A 573 -11.77 42.71 13.76
C THR A 573 -11.40 43.86 12.81
N LYS A 574 -12.38 44.67 12.39
CA LYS A 574 -12.20 45.88 11.56
C LYS A 574 -12.02 47.15 12.40
N GLY A 575 -11.87 47.01 13.72
CA GLY A 575 -11.57 48.13 14.62
C GLY A 575 -12.79 48.87 15.15
N ALA A 576 -13.98 48.26 15.12
CA ALA A 576 -15.21 48.88 15.60
C ALA A 576 -15.08 49.45 17.04
N ASP A 577 -14.41 48.72 17.94
CA ASP A 577 -14.16 49.19 19.32
C ASP A 577 -13.33 50.49 19.36
N ALA A 578 -12.30 50.59 18.51
CA ALA A 578 -11.47 51.79 18.41
C ALA A 578 -12.26 52.96 17.79
N VAL A 579 -13.07 52.69 16.75
CA VAL A 579 -13.95 53.71 16.16
C VAL A 579 -14.95 54.25 17.19
N LEU A 580 -15.59 53.37 17.96
CA LEU A 580 -16.52 53.79 19.02
C LEU A 580 -15.81 54.65 20.08
N GLY A 581 -14.61 54.25 20.51
CA GLY A 581 -13.79 55.06 21.41
C GLY A 581 -13.48 56.45 20.86
N VAL A 582 -13.15 56.55 19.56
CA VAL A 582 -12.94 57.85 18.89
C VAL A 582 -14.23 58.66 18.87
N ILE A 583 -15.36 58.05 18.50
CA ILE A 583 -16.67 58.73 18.46
C ILE A 583 -17.03 59.25 19.85
N GLU A 584 -16.80 58.49 20.92
CA GLU A 584 -17.08 58.91 22.29
C GLU A 584 -16.17 60.06 22.75
N MET A 585 -14.88 60.01 22.42
CA MET A 585 -13.90 61.02 22.80
C MET A 585 -13.99 62.31 21.99
N ALA A 586 -14.41 62.23 20.73
CA ALA A 586 -14.47 63.37 19.81
C ALA A 586 -15.55 64.38 20.22
N ASN A 587 -15.22 65.67 20.10
CA ASN A 587 -16.19 66.75 20.31
C ASN A 587 -17.23 66.74 19.16
N PRO A 588 -18.53 66.56 19.46
CA PRO A 588 -19.57 66.46 18.44
C PRO A 588 -19.77 67.74 17.62
N ASP A 589 -19.26 68.89 18.09
CA ASP A 589 -19.31 70.15 17.34
C ASP A 589 -18.18 70.29 16.31
N LEU A 590 -17.15 69.46 16.38
CA LEU A 590 -15.96 69.54 15.53
C LEU A 590 -15.88 68.41 14.49
N PHE A 591 -16.52 67.27 14.76
CA PHE A 591 -16.42 66.06 13.93
C PHE A 591 -17.80 65.50 13.57
N GLU A 592 -17.90 64.95 12.37
CA GLU A 592 -19.07 64.22 11.88
C GLU A 592 -18.62 62.84 11.38
N PHE A 593 -19.35 61.78 11.72
CA PHE A 593 -18.98 60.40 11.42
C PHE A 593 -20.02 59.73 10.51
N HIS A 594 -19.54 59.02 9.49
CA HIS A 594 -20.35 58.34 8.48
C HIS A 594 -19.92 56.87 8.39
N ILE A 595 -20.81 55.94 8.73
CA ILE A 595 -20.54 54.50 8.70
C ILE A 595 -21.16 53.89 7.44
N PHE A 596 -20.29 53.42 6.54
CA PHE A 596 -20.63 52.80 5.27
C PHE A 596 -20.27 51.31 5.29
N GLY A 597 -21.28 50.44 5.30
CA GLY A 597 -21.10 48.99 5.27
C GLY A 597 -22.07 48.24 6.19
N TYR A 598 -21.93 46.91 6.21
CA TYR A 598 -22.72 46.06 7.09
C TYR A 598 -22.31 46.26 8.56
N VAL A 599 -23.28 46.49 9.44
CA VAL A 599 -23.05 46.55 10.89
C VAL A 599 -23.33 45.19 11.51
N HIS A 600 -22.34 44.63 12.21
CA HIS A 600 -22.51 43.35 12.88
C HIS A 600 -23.54 43.47 14.03
N PRO A 601 -24.38 42.46 14.30
CA PRO A 601 -25.48 42.56 15.28
C PRO A 601 -25.03 42.96 16.70
N GLU A 602 -23.81 42.59 17.09
CA GLU A 602 -23.19 42.99 18.37
C GLU A 602 -23.07 44.52 18.52
N TYR A 603 -22.90 45.25 17.43
CA TYR A 603 -22.72 46.71 17.42
C TYR A 603 -23.99 47.47 17.04
N GLU A 604 -24.97 46.81 16.42
CA GLU A 604 -26.22 47.43 15.99
C GLU A 604 -26.98 48.04 17.19
N GLY A 605 -27.08 47.29 18.29
CA GLY A 605 -27.67 47.79 19.54
C GLY A 605 -26.89 48.94 20.18
N ILE A 606 -25.57 48.95 20.04
CA ILE A 606 -24.70 50.02 20.58
C ILE A 606 -24.90 51.30 19.77
N LEU A 607 -24.83 51.22 18.44
CA LEU A 607 -25.01 52.37 17.55
C LEU A 607 -26.42 52.97 17.64
N ASN A 608 -27.45 52.13 17.75
CA ASN A 608 -28.84 52.62 17.90
C ASN A 608 -29.08 53.36 19.22
N ASN A 609 -28.35 53.00 20.29
CA ASN A 609 -28.43 53.66 21.59
C ASN A 609 -27.46 54.85 21.71
N LEU A 610 -26.61 55.07 20.72
CA LEU A 610 -25.69 56.19 20.68
C LEU A 610 -26.46 57.48 20.34
N HIS A 611 -26.89 58.24 21.35
CA HIS A 611 -27.63 59.50 21.18
C HIS A 611 -26.74 60.66 20.69
N ARG A 612 -26.13 60.52 19.51
CA ARG A 612 -25.26 61.52 18.88
C ARG A 612 -25.78 61.89 17.49
N SER A 613 -26.18 63.14 17.29
CA SER A 613 -26.70 63.64 16.01
C SER A 613 -25.64 63.82 14.92
N ASN A 614 -24.36 63.67 15.26
CA ASN A 614 -23.21 63.76 14.35
C ASN A 614 -22.67 62.39 13.91
N VAL A 615 -23.45 61.32 14.05
CA VAL A 615 -23.10 59.96 13.61
C VAL A 615 -24.21 59.44 12.69
N HIS A 616 -23.86 59.03 11.48
CA HIS A 616 -24.78 58.60 10.44
C HIS A 616 -24.43 57.19 9.96
N VAL A 617 -25.43 56.31 9.83
CA VAL A 617 -25.25 54.91 9.38
C VAL A 617 -26.00 54.71 8.07
N TYR A 618 -25.27 54.33 7.01
CA TYR A 618 -25.82 54.23 5.65
C TYR A 618 -26.12 52.79 5.20
N GLY A 619 -25.64 51.78 5.93
CA GLY A 619 -25.78 50.37 5.57
C GLY A 619 -24.85 49.92 4.44
N ARG A 620 -25.15 48.78 3.80
CA ARG A 620 -24.35 48.24 2.68
C ARG A 620 -24.48 49.16 1.45
N TYR A 621 -23.36 49.53 0.85
CA TYR A 621 -23.31 50.23 -0.44
C TYR A 621 -23.00 49.22 -1.56
N SER A 622 -23.48 49.49 -2.77
CA SER A 622 -23.14 48.69 -3.95
C SER A 622 -21.75 49.05 -4.45
N ALA A 623 -20.94 48.04 -4.82
CA ALA A 623 -19.66 48.26 -5.47
C ALA A 623 -19.87 49.12 -6.74
N GLY A 624 -19.29 50.32 -6.74
CA GLY A 624 -19.43 51.31 -7.82
C GLY A 624 -20.31 52.53 -7.51
N ASP A 625 -21.06 52.56 -6.40
CA ASP A 625 -21.73 53.77 -5.90
C ASP A 625 -20.84 54.51 -4.87
N ILE A 626 -19.55 54.59 -5.19
CA ILE A 626 -18.48 55.07 -4.30
C ILE A 626 -18.46 56.60 -4.16
N ASP A 627 -19.21 57.33 -4.99
CA ASP A 627 -19.39 58.77 -4.87
C ASP A 627 -20.02 59.17 -3.52
N ALA A 628 -20.81 58.29 -2.90
CA ALA A 628 -21.36 58.50 -1.56
C ALA A 628 -20.27 58.68 -0.48
N LEU A 629 -19.03 58.22 -0.72
CA LEU A 629 -17.92 58.40 0.21
C LEU A 629 -17.42 59.85 0.25
N LYS A 630 -17.69 60.65 -0.80
CA LYS A 630 -17.22 62.04 -0.92
C LYS A 630 -17.83 63.00 0.10
N VAL A 631 -18.84 62.57 0.86
CA VAL A 631 -19.35 63.35 2.00
C VAL A 631 -18.28 63.55 3.07
N ALA A 632 -17.33 62.62 3.18
CA ALA A 632 -16.24 62.69 4.15
C ALA A 632 -14.96 63.33 3.56
N ASP A 633 -14.09 63.76 4.45
CA ASP A 633 -12.74 64.26 4.15
C ASP A 633 -11.65 63.24 4.53
N VAL A 634 -11.94 62.43 5.54
CA VAL A 634 -11.03 61.44 6.13
C VAL A 634 -11.69 60.07 6.11
N ALA A 635 -10.93 59.00 5.88
CA ALA A 635 -11.37 57.62 6.02
C ALA A 635 -10.65 56.92 7.20
N LEU A 636 -11.35 56.11 7.98
CA LEU A 636 -10.77 55.28 9.03
C LEU A 636 -10.77 53.81 8.60
N ASN A 637 -9.57 53.21 8.56
CA ASN A 637 -9.37 51.78 8.32
C ASN A 637 -8.54 51.22 9.49
N LEU A 638 -9.20 50.85 10.59
CA LEU A 638 -8.56 50.59 11.89
C LEU A 638 -8.50 49.11 12.27
N SER A 639 -8.32 48.23 11.28
CA SER A 639 -8.31 46.78 11.49
C SER A 639 -7.26 46.35 12.51
N ILE A 640 -7.65 45.40 13.39
CA ILE A 640 -6.79 44.91 14.47
C ILE A 640 -5.92 43.72 14.05
N TRP A 641 -6.03 43.31 12.79
CA TRP A 641 -5.30 42.21 12.19
C TRP A 641 -4.62 42.70 10.90
N PRO A 642 -3.54 42.04 10.46
CA PRO A 642 -2.90 42.39 9.19
C PRO A 642 -3.87 42.10 8.05
N GLU A 643 -4.38 43.11 7.37
CA GLU A 643 -5.12 42.87 6.14
C GLU A 643 -4.17 42.44 5.02
N THR A 644 -4.65 41.61 4.08
CA THR A 644 -3.85 41.16 2.93
C THR A 644 -3.75 42.21 1.82
N TYR A 645 -4.79 43.03 1.66
CA TYR A 645 -4.78 44.18 0.75
C TYR A 645 -5.66 45.36 1.21
N CYS A 646 -6.89 45.11 1.67
CA CYS A 646 -7.91 46.14 2.00
C CYS A 646 -8.40 46.95 0.77
N ILE A 647 -9.48 46.50 0.10
CA ILE A 647 -10.05 47.20 -1.06
C ILE A 647 -10.63 48.56 -0.68
N SER A 648 -11.21 48.70 0.52
CA SER A 648 -11.81 49.96 0.98
C SER A 648 -10.81 51.10 1.14
N LEU A 649 -9.52 50.80 1.36
CA LEU A 649 -8.45 51.80 1.31
C LEU A 649 -8.26 52.37 -0.10
N SER A 650 -8.37 51.52 -1.13
CA SER A 650 -8.32 51.95 -2.53
C SER A 650 -9.53 52.83 -2.88
N GLU A 651 -10.72 52.46 -2.40
CA GLU A 651 -11.96 53.24 -2.60
C GLU A 651 -11.88 54.61 -1.90
N ALA A 652 -11.26 54.68 -0.71
CA ALA A 652 -11.02 55.94 -0.02
C ALA A 652 -10.14 56.89 -0.86
N TRP A 653 -9.02 56.38 -1.38
CA TRP A 653 -8.12 57.17 -2.23
C TRP A 653 -8.76 57.58 -3.56
N GLN A 654 -9.52 56.69 -4.20
CA GLN A 654 -10.23 57.01 -5.45
C GLN A 654 -11.23 58.16 -5.29
N ASN A 655 -11.77 58.34 -4.08
CA ASN A 655 -12.68 59.44 -3.75
C ASN A 655 -11.97 60.66 -3.15
N GLY A 656 -10.65 60.63 -2.97
CA GLY A 656 -9.86 61.73 -2.43
C GLY A 656 -9.95 61.89 -0.91
N LEU A 657 -10.30 60.83 -0.17
CA LEU A 657 -10.32 60.85 1.30
C LEU A 657 -8.92 60.58 1.85
N ILE A 658 -8.53 61.30 2.90
CA ILE A 658 -7.26 61.06 3.62
C ILE A 658 -7.45 59.86 4.55
N PRO A 659 -6.71 58.74 4.38
CA PRO A 659 -6.87 57.60 5.26
C PRO A 659 -6.07 57.78 6.58
N ILE A 660 -6.68 57.34 7.68
CA ILE A 660 -6.00 57.03 8.94
C ILE A 660 -6.12 55.52 9.14
N VAL A 661 -4.98 54.85 9.23
CA VAL A 661 -4.92 53.39 9.22
C VAL A 661 -4.13 52.85 10.40
N THR A 662 -4.43 51.62 10.80
CA THR A 662 -3.55 50.88 11.72
C THR A 662 -2.25 50.48 11.02
N ASP A 663 -1.11 50.62 11.70
CA ASP A 663 0.22 50.24 11.16
C ASP A 663 0.42 48.73 11.22
N VAL A 664 -0.35 48.00 10.40
CA VAL A 664 -0.34 46.54 10.37
C VAL A 664 -0.68 46.02 8.97
N GLY A 665 0.04 44.99 8.51
CA GLY A 665 -0.18 44.36 7.22
C GLY A 665 -0.28 45.33 6.04
N ALA A 666 -1.23 45.08 5.13
CA ALA A 666 -1.45 45.91 3.94
C ALA A 666 -1.77 47.38 4.25
N LEU A 667 -2.39 47.66 5.39
CA LEU A 667 -2.71 49.03 5.79
C LEU A 667 -1.42 49.81 6.09
N GLY A 668 -0.51 49.20 6.87
CA GLY A 668 0.81 49.75 7.15
C GLY A 668 1.69 49.85 5.90
N ASP A 669 1.68 48.84 5.04
CA ASP A 669 2.52 48.82 3.83
C ASP A 669 2.16 49.91 2.81
N ARG A 670 0.85 50.13 2.62
CA ARG A 670 0.37 50.96 1.50
C ARG A 670 0.30 52.45 1.85
N VAL A 671 0.19 52.80 3.14
CA VAL A 671 0.18 54.19 3.61
C VAL A 671 1.60 54.61 4.03
N ILE A 672 2.04 55.78 3.59
CA ILE A 672 3.27 56.43 4.04
C ILE A 672 2.87 57.52 5.04
N ASP A 673 3.27 57.35 6.30
CA ASP A 673 2.85 58.24 7.40
C ASP A 673 3.19 59.71 7.13
N GLY A 674 2.18 60.57 7.23
CA GLY A 674 2.30 62.02 7.00
C GLY A 674 2.43 62.44 5.53
N VAL A 675 2.42 61.51 4.56
CA VAL A 675 2.55 61.80 3.13
C VAL A 675 1.24 61.63 2.39
N ASN A 676 0.64 60.44 2.43
CA ASN A 676 -0.61 60.09 1.74
C ASN A 676 -1.71 59.57 2.69
N GLY A 677 -1.48 59.74 4.00
CA GLY A 677 -2.34 59.30 5.10
C GLY A 677 -1.60 59.36 6.43
N PHE A 678 -2.21 58.84 7.50
CA PHE A 678 -1.56 58.65 8.79
C PHE A 678 -1.66 57.22 9.28
N LYS A 679 -0.65 56.81 10.03
CA LYS A 679 -0.58 55.53 10.71
C LYS A 679 -0.79 55.69 12.21
N VAL A 680 -1.48 54.72 12.82
CA VAL A 680 -1.69 54.64 14.27
C VAL A 680 -1.47 53.21 14.79
N PRO A 681 -1.12 53.04 16.07
CA PRO A 681 -1.10 51.71 16.68
C PRO A 681 -2.49 51.05 16.72
N ILE A 682 -2.53 49.72 16.74
CA ILE A 682 -3.77 48.95 16.90
C ILE A 682 -4.45 49.30 18.23
N GLY A 683 -5.77 49.52 18.19
CA GLY A 683 -6.57 49.75 19.40
C GLY A 683 -6.27 51.07 20.12
N ALA A 684 -5.71 52.07 19.43
CA ALA A 684 -5.31 53.35 20.01
C ALA A 684 -6.24 54.52 19.57
N PRO A 685 -7.46 54.64 20.13
CA PRO A 685 -8.42 55.68 19.73
C PRO A 685 -7.93 57.11 20.02
N ALA A 686 -7.10 57.29 21.05
CA ALA A 686 -6.53 58.60 21.39
C ALA A 686 -5.58 59.11 20.28
N ASP A 687 -4.75 58.23 19.73
CA ASP A 687 -3.85 58.56 18.61
C ASP A 687 -4.65 58.87 17.35
N VAL A 688 -5.73 58.12 17.07
CA VAL A 688 -6.63 58.43 15.94
C VAL A 688 -7.23 59.84 16.10
N LEU A 689 -7.75 60.17 17.27
CA LEU A 689 -8.31 61.50 17.54
C LEU A 689 -7.24 62.59 17.41
N GLN A 690 -6.01 62.34 17.85
CA GLN A 690 -4.89 63.27 17.67
C GLN A 690 -4.61 63.54 16.18
N ARG A 691 -4.63 62.51 15.32
CA ARG A 691 -4.46 62.68 13.87
C ARG A 691 -5.65 63.42 13.24
N LEU A 692 -6.87 63.13 13.66
CA LEU A 692 -8.06 63.86 13.23
C LEU A 692 -7.99 65.36 13.59
N GLU A 693 -7.57 65.69 14.81
CA GLU A 693 -7.37 67.09 15.23
C GLU A 693 -6.26 67.78 14.44
N LEU A 694 -5.16 67.07 14.11
CA LEU A 694 -4.10 67.61 13.26
C LEU A 694 -4.61 67.96 11.86
N ILE A 695 -5.38 67.05 11.24
CA ILE A 695 -6.01 67.28 9.92
C ILE A 695 -6.99 68.46 9.99
N ARG A 696 -7.75 68.57 11.08
CA ARG A 696 -8.74 69.64 11.29
C ARG A 696 -8.07 71.01 11.50
N CYS A 697 -6.97 71.07 12.26
CA CYS A 697 -6.32 72.32 12.65
C CYS A 697 -5.29 72.84 11.64
N SER A 698 -4.80 72.00 10.72
CA SER A 698 -3.76 72.38 9.75
C SER A 698 -4.24 72.21 8.31
N GLU A 699 -4.69 73.33 7.72
CA GLU A 699 -5.06 73.41 6.30
C GLU A 699 -3.91 73.00 5.37
N THR A 700 -2.68 73.43 5.69
CA THR A 700 -1.47 73.08 4.94
C THR A 700 -1.23 71.58 4.93
N THR A 701 -1.36 70.92 6.09
CA THR A 701 -1.19 69.46 6.20
C THR A 701 -2.29 68.73 5.43
N ARG A 702 -3.56 69.14 5.59
CA ARG A 702 -4.69 68.51 4.89
C ARG A 702 -4.53 68.60 3.37
N LYS A 703 -4.19 69.79 2.86
CA LYS A 703 -3.96 70.02 1.42
C LYS A 703 -2.80 69.16 0.90
N SER A 704 -1.67 69.15 1.61
CA SER A 704 -0.50 68.36 1.22
C SER A 704 -0.81 66.85 1.17
N LEU A 705 -1.59 66.33 2.12
CA LEU A 705 -1.99 64.93 2.14
C LEU A 705 -2.88 64.60 0.93
N MET A 706 -3.88 65.44 0.64
CA MET A 706 -4.79 65.24 -0.51
C MET A 706 -4.04 65.31 -1.85
N GLU A 707 -3.07 66.22 -2.02
CA GLU A 707 -2.28 66.36 -3.25
C GLU A 707 -1.40 65.13 -3.55
N ASN A 708 -1.03 64.34 -2.52
CA ASN A 708 -0.26 63.11 -2.67
C ASN A 708 -1.14 61.87 -2.95
N ILE A 709 -2.46 62.01 -2.97
CA ILE A 709 -3.39 60.92 -3.34
C ILE A 709 -3.53 60.89 -4.86
N GLY A 710 -3.12 59.80 -5.49
CA GLY A 710 -3.21 59.63 -6.93
C GLY A 710 -3.24 58.17 -7.39
N PRO A 711 -3.44 57.92 -8.70
CA PRO A 711 -3.67 56.59 -9.26
C PRO A 711 -2.59 55.54 -8.97
N GLN A 712 -1.37 55.97 -8.66
CA GLN A 712 -0.27 55.10 -8.25
C GLN A 712 -0.49 54.36 -6.92
N LEU A 713 -1.49 54.76 -6.11
CA LEU A 713 -1.76 54.17 -4.79
C LEU A 713 -2.70 52.94 -4.83
N TRP A 714 -3.34 52.68 -5.97
CA TRP A 714 -4.20 51.51 -6.16
C TRP A 714 -3.88 50.77 -7.45
N THR A 715 -4.26 49.50 -7.48
CA THR A 715 -3.98 48.63 -8.62
C THR A 715 -4.84 49.03 -9.82
N ASN A 716 -4.20 49.23 -10.97
CA ASN A 716 -4.90 49.47 -12.22
C ASN A 716 -5.52 48.16 -12.74
N ALA A 717 -6.82 48.19 -13.00
CA ALA A 717 -7.62 47.08 -13.49
C ALA A 717 -7.08 46.45 -14.78
N ARG A 718 -6.68 47.27 -15.76
CA ARG A 718 -6.18 46.80 -17.06
C ARG A 718 -4.80 46.16 -16.93
N ASP A 719 -3.88 46.84 -16.26
CA ASP A 719 -2.50 46.35 -16.10
C ASP A 719 -2.49 45.01 -15.33
N TYR A 720 -3.36 44.89 -14.32
CA TYR A 720 -3.58 43.65 -13.60
C TYR A 720 -4.11 42.52 -14.50
N GLY A 721 -5.14 42.81 -15.32
CA GLY A 721 -5.70 41.84 -16.27
C GLY A 721 -4.65 41.34 -17.26
N GLU A 722 -3.83 42.22 -17.82
CA GLU A 722 -2.75 41.84 -18.74
C GLU A 722 -1.69 40.97 -18.04
N ALA A 723 -1.29 41.33 -16.81
CA ALA A 723 -0.36 40.54 -16.02
C ALA A 723 -0.92 39.14 -15.68
N LEU A 724 -2.17 39.06 -15.23
CA LEU A 724 -2.83 37.79 -14.90
C LEU A 724 -2.97 36.88 -16.13
N LEU A 725 -3.30 37.45 -17.29
CA LEU A 725 -3.39 36.69 -18.53
C LEU A 725 -2.03 36.10 -18.95
N ASN A 726 -0.93 36.83 -18.72
CA ASN A 726 0.41 36.32 -18.96
C ASN A 726 0.75 35.16 -18.01
N VAL A 727 0.45 35.30 -16.71
CA VAL A 727 0.59 34.20 -15.74
C VAL A 727 -0.18 32.96 -16.21
N TYR A 728 -1.45 33.13 -16.61
CA TYR A 728 -2.24 32.02 -17.13
C TYR A 728 -1.62 31.35 -18.37
N ARG A 729 -1.11 32.13 -19.32
CA ARG A 729 -0.44 31.59 -20.51
C ARG A 729 0.86 30.85 -20.17
N ASP A 730 1.58 31.30 -19.15
CA ASP A 730 2.85 30.70 -18.77
C ASP A 730 2.68 29.35 -18.07
N VAL A 731 1.68 29.22 -17.19
CA VAL A 731 1.38 27.99 -16.44
C VAL A 731 0.51 26.99 -17.20
N ALA A 732 -0.15 27.41 -18.29
CA ALA A 732 -0.99 26.52 -19.09
C ALA A 732 -0.20 25.34 -19.69
N PRO A 733 -0.83 24.17 -19.87
CA PRO A 733 -0.22 23.02 -20.55
C PRO A 733 0.32 23.40 -21.94
N ARG A 734 1.55 23.00 -22.23
CA ARG A 734 2.23 23.23 -23.53
C ARG A 734 1.82 22.21 -24.59
N ARG A 735 1.27 21.07 -24.16
CA ARG A 735 0.67 20.05 -25.01
C ARG A 735 -0.80 19.90 -24.67
N ASP A 736 -1.59 19.52 -25.67
CA ASP A 736 -2.99 19.18 -25.44
C ASP A 736 -3.08 17.97 -24.51
N MET A 737 -3.96 18.07 -23.52
CA MET A 737 -4.28 16.97 -22.62
C MET A 737 -5.62 16.34 -23.00
N GLY A 738 -5.74 15.02 -22.84
CA GLY A 738 -6.92 14.23 -23.19
C GLY A 738 -8.07 14.41 -22.21
N SER A 739 -9.31 14.20 -22.66
CA SER A 739 -10.46 14.10 -21.77
C SER A 739 -10.59 12.65 -21.29
N SER A 740 -10.79 12.47 -19.98
CA SER A 740 -10.92 11.16 -19.32
C SER A 740 -11.60 11.33 -17.96
N ASN A 741 -11.75 10.27 -17.18
CA ASN A 741 -12.36 10.33 -15.84
C ASN A 741 -11.34 9.97 -14.74
N VAL A 742 -10.25 10.73 -14.64
CA VAL A 742 -9.23 10.50 -13.61
C VAL A 742 -9.83 10.84 -12.25
N GLN A 743 -9.77 9.92 -11.30
CA GLN A 743 -10.31 10.09 -9.96
C GLN A 743 -9.21 9.88 -8.91
N PHE A 744 -8.31 10.86 -8.78
CA PHE A 744 -7.26 10.80 -7.77
C PHE A 744 -7.76 11.20 -6.40
N ASP A 745 -7.36 10.41 -5.40
CA ASP A 745 -7.24 10.83 -4.00
C ASP A 745 -5.75 10.96 -3.62
N VAL A 746 -5.48 11.50 -2.43
CA VAL A 746 -4.12 11.66 -1.90
C VAL A 746 -3.32 10.34 -1.83
N GLY A 747 -3.98 9.22 -1.57
CA GLY A 747 -3.35 7.89 -1.53
C GLY A 747 -2.87 7.46 -2.91
N GLN A 748 -3.65 7.74 -3.94
CA GLN A 748 -3.29 7.45 -5.33
C GLN A 748 -2.16 8.34 -5.87
N VAL A 749 -1.87 9.47 -5.24
CA VAL A 749 -0.73 10.36 -5.54
C VAL A 749 0.40 10.26 -4.51
N HIS A 750 0.51 9.13 -3.80
CA HIS A 750 1.62 8.78 -2.90
C HIS A 750 1.75 9.61 -1.62
N LEU A 751 0.65 10.20 -1.16
CA LEU A 751 0.58 10.82 0.16
C LEU A 751 -0.21 9.93 1.12
N LEU A 752 0.17 9.96 2.40
CA LEU A 752 -0.62 9.29 3.43
C LEU A 752 -1.91 10.09 3.66
N PRO A 753 -3.10 9.49 3.49
CA PRO A 753 -4.35 10.20 3.72
C PRO A 753 -4.44 10.58 5.19
N HIS A 754 -4.43 11.89 5.44
CA HIS A 754 -4.54 12.46 6.76
C HIS A 754 -5.78 13.36 6.77
N PRO A 755 -6.90 12.97 7.38
CA PRO A 755 -8.13 13.76 7.27
C PRO A 755 -8.01 15.15 7.92
N SER A 756 -7.39 15.24 9.10
CA SER A 756 -7.31 16.49 9.87
C SER A 756 -5.94 16.72 10.47
N TRP A 757 -5.40 17.94 10.39
CA TRP A 757 -4.10 18.27 10.98
C TRP A 757 -4.07 18.24 12.52
N LYS A 758 -5.24 18.18 13.19
CA LYS A 758 -5.35 18.19 14.65
C LYS A 758 -4.93 16.87 15.31
N HIS A 759 -4.91 15.78 14.54
CA HIS A 759 -4.46 14.47 14.99
C HIS A 759 -3.07 14.23 14.42
N GLN A 760 -2.14 13.70 15.22
CA GLN A 760 -0.83 13.31 14.67
C GLN A 760 -1.00 12.07 13.80
N ALA A 761 -0.28 12.03 12.67
CA ALA A 761 -0.25 10.85 11.83
C ALA A 761 0.25 9.64 12.64
N PRO A 762 -0.41 8.47 12.59
CA PRO A 762 0.12 7.28 13.23
C PRO A 762 1.49 6.96 12.63
N PRO A 763 2.53 6.71 13.43
CA PRO A 763 3.83 6.31 12.89
C PRO A 763 3.68 4.98 12.16
N ARG A 764 3.79 4.96 10.82
CA ARG A 764 4.00 3.70 10.09
C ARG A 764 5.46 3.33 10.20
N HIS A 765 5.76 2.38 11.08
CA HIS A 765 7.04 1.68 11.06
C HIS A 765 7.04 0.62 9.95
N ILE A 766 8.20 0.46 9.31
CA ILE A 766 8.65 -0.62 8.41
C ILE A 766 8.58 -2.05 9.04
N PHE A 767 7.88 -2.19 10.16
CA PHE A 767 7.68 -3.43 10.89
C PHE A 767 6.19 -3.66 11.06
N ASP A 768 5.49 -3.89 9.93
CA ASP A 768 4.23 -4.61 10.04
C ASP A 768 4.51 -5.90 10.82
N PRO A 769 3.68 -6.23 11.83
CA PRO A 769 3.84 -7.47 12.57
C PRO A 769 3.80 -8.62 11.56
N PRO A 770 4.62 -9.69 11.75
CA PRO A 770 4.55 -10.85 10.88
C PRO A 770 3.11 -11.33 10.81
N THR A 771 2.61 -11.56 9.60
CA THR A 771 1.33 -12.24 9.36
C THR A 771 1.30 -13.49 10.24
N THR A 772 0.40 -13.50 11.22
CA THR A 772 0.21 -14.65 12.09
C THR A 772 -0.26 -15.83 11.25
N ARG A 773 0.22 -17.04 11.59
CA ARG A 773 -0.22 -18.29 10.95
C ARG A 773 -1.63 -18.62 11.42
N ASP A 774 -2.64 -17.97 10.84
CA ASP A 774 -4.04 -18.22 11.19
C ASP A 774 -4.58 -19.52 10.54
N LEU A 775 -3.80 -20.14 9.64
CA LEU A 775 -4.08 -21.38 8.94
C LEU A 775 -2.83 -22.29 8.92
N SER A 776 -3.03 -23.61 8.85
CA SER A 776 -1.99 -24.57 8.51
C SER A 776 -2.52 -25.70 7.61
N ILE A 777 -1.62 -26.32 6.84
CA ILE A 777 -1.92 -27.50 6.00
C ILE A 777 -1.46 -28.82 6.63
N GLU A 778 -0.79 -28.72 7.78
CA GLU A 778 -0.37 -29.82 8.63
C GLU A 778 -0.97 -29.56 10.02
N LEU A 779 -1.31 -30.63 10.73
CA LEU A 779 -1.80 -30.54 12.10
C LEU A 779 -0.68 -29.94 12.96
N PRO A 780 -0.88 -28.77 13.59
CA PRO A 780 0.20 -28.08 14.31
C PRO A 780 0.73 -28.84 15.53
N GLU A 781 0.00 -29.82 16.02
CA GLU A 781 0.37 -30.64 17.16
C GLU A 781 0.68 -32.08 16.77
N VAL A 782 1.75 -32.62 17.36
CA VAL A 782 2.13 -34.01 17.19
C VAL A 782 1.13 -34.93 17.91
N VAL A 783 0.46 -35.78 17.15
CA VAL A 783 -0.44 -36.81 17.67
C VAL A 783 0.30 -38.15 17.72
N SER A 784 0.53 -38.62 18.94
CA SER A 784 1.19 -39.91 19.20
C SER A 784 0.23 -41.10 19.24
N ASP A 785 -1.06 -40.83 19.41
CA ASP A 785 -2.10 -41.85 19.53
C ASP A 785 -3.47 -41.25 19.22
N TRP A 786 -4.28 -41.97 18.45
CA TRP A 786 -5.66 -41.60 18.16
C TRP A 786 -6.60 -42.43 19.03
N SER A 787 -7.07 -41.81 20.10
CA SER A 787 -7.87 -42.48 21.14
C SER A 787 -9.35 -42.66 20.77
N SER A 788 -9.86 -41.87 19.82
CA SER A 788 -11.27 -41.88 19.43
C SER A 788 -11.44 -41.37 18.00
N ILE A 789 -12.21 -42.12 17.19
CA ILE A 789 -12.63 -41.77 15.83
C ILE A 789 -14.16 -41.83 15.85
N GLN A 790 -14.84 -40.71 15.60
CA GLN A 790 -16.30 -40.59 15.71
C GLN A 790 -16.91 -40.84 17.10
N GLY A 791 -16.12 -40.74 18.17
CA GLY A 791 -16.59 -40.98 19.54
C GLY A 791 -16.78 -39.71 20.37
N ALA A 792 -16.88 -38.53 19.75
CA ALA A 792 -17.06 -37.26 20.45
C ALA A 792 -18.50 -36.73 20.34
N GLU A 793 -18.96 -36.05 21.39
CA GLU A 793 -20.23 -35.34 21.43
C GLU A 793 -19.97 -33.87 21.05
N TYR A 794 -20.78 -33.31 20.16
CA TYR A 794 -20.60 -31.93 19.70
C TYR A 794 -21.92 -31.28 19.27
N TYR A 795 -21.92 -29.95 19.23
CA TYR A 795 -22.96 -29.14 18.61
C TYR A 795 -22.33 -27.90 17.98
N ILE A 796 -22.86 -27.49 16.83
CA ILE A 796 -22.40 -26.30 16.10
C ILE A 796 -23.51 -25.26 16.20
N ASP A 797 -23.19 -24.14 16.83
CA ASP A 797 -24.11 -23.02 17.02
C ASP A 797 -24.38 -22.33 15.67
N ASP A 798 -23.32 -22.06 14.90
CA ASP A 798 -23.40 -21.50 13.54
C ASP A 798 -22.13 -21.76 12.72
N VAL A 799 -22.26 -21.71 11.39
CA VAL A 799 -21.15 -21.71 10.41
C VAL A 799 -21.36 -20.55 9.45
N CYS A 800 -20.36 -19.68 9.28
CA CYS A 800 -20.47 -18.47 8.46
C CYS A 800 -21.69 -17.60 8.85
N ARG A 801 -22.03 -17.55 10.14
CA ARG A 801 -23.22 -16.87 10.69
C ARG A 801 -24.56 -17.44 10.22
N HIS A 802 -24.54 -18.59 9.56
CA HIS A 802 -25.74 -19.37 9.22
C HIS A 802 -26.05 -20.35 10.36
N VAL A 803 -27.27 -20.23 10.90
CA VAL A 803 -27.77 -21.05 12.00
C VAL A 803 -28.68 -22.13 11.41
N PHE A 804 -28.36 -23.40 11.67
CA PHE A 804 -29.15 -24.53 11.17
C PHE A 804 -30.43 -24.70 11.99
N ALA A 805 -31.59 -24.59 11.34
CA ALA A 805 -32.91 -24.77 11.92
C ALA A 805 -33.41 -26.22 11.78
N GLU A 806 -34.32 -26.66 12.65
CA GLU A 806 -34.83 -28.05 12.61
C GLU A 806 -35.89 -28.30 11.53
N VAL A 807 -36.52 -27.25 10.97
CA VAL A 807 -37.74 -27.40 10.15
C VAL A 807 -37.69 -26.67 8.79
N ASP A 808 -36.86 -25.63 8.60
CA ASP A 808 -36.59 -25.00 7.30
C ASP A 808 -35.34 -24.09 7.45
N ASP A 809 -34.24 -24.39 6.74
CA ASP A 809 -33.03 -23.54 6.75
C ASP A 809 -33.24 -22.31 5.84
N GLU A 810 -32.82 -21.12 6.28
CA GLU A 810 -32.83 -19.92 5.44
C GLU A 810 -31.83 -20.03 4.29
N ASP A 811 -32.05 -19.32 3.18
CA ASP A 811 -31.08 -19.27 2.08
C ASP A 811 -29.73 -18.73 2.59
N PHE A 812 -28.66 -19.46 2.29
CA PHE A 812 -27.32 -19.07 2.73
C PHE A 812 -26.89 -17.76 2.06
N VAL A 813 -26.50 -16.77 2.87
CA VAL A 813 -25.91 -15.52 2.40
C VAL A 813 -24.41 -15.70 2.27
N THR A 814 -23.87 -15.38 1.09
CA THR A 814 -22.44 -15.46 0.79
C THR A 814 -21.61 -14.75 1.86
N ALA A 815 -20.55 -15.41 2.33
CA ALA A 815 -19.70 -14.89 3.41
C ALA A 815 -18.26 -14.62 2.90
N SER A 816 -17.65 -13.54 3.37
CA SER A 816 -16.27 -13.15 3.05
C SER A 816 -15.20 -13.95 3.81
N ASP A 817 -15.60 -14.67 4.84
CA ASP A 817 -14.71 -15.36 5.76
C ASP A 817 -15.39 -16.61 6.33
N PHE A 818 -14.59 -17.65 6.57
CA PHE A 818 -15.04 -18.87 7.23
C PHE A 818 -15.16 -18.59 8.72
N HIS A 819 -16.34 -18.85 9.26
CA HIS A 819 -16.61 -18.74 10.69
C HIS A 819 -17.23 -20.05 11.19
N ILE A 820 -16.85 -20.50 12.38
CA ILE A 820 -17.50 -21.62 13.04
C ILE A 820 -17.52 -21.41 14.55
N ARG A 821 -18.64 -21.71 15.20
CA ARG A 821 -18.80 -21.67 16.64
C ARG A 821 -19.59 -22.86 17.16
N GLY A 822 -19.26 -23.38 18.33
CA GLY A 822 -19.98 -24.50 18.94
C GLY A 822 -19.38 -25.00 20.25
N TRP A 823 -19.69 -26.25 20.61
CA TRP A 823 -19.04 -26.97 21.71
C TRP A 823 -18.67 -28.41 21.32
N TYR A 824 -17.65 -28.95 21.98
CA TYR A 824 -17.08 -30.27 21.69
C TYR A 824 -16.60 -30.96 22.98
N VAL A 825 -17.00 -32.22 23.20
CA VAL A 825 -16.66 -33.03 24.38
C VAL A 825 -16.34 -34.46 23.96
N VAL A 826 -15.22 -35.00 24.46
CA VAL A 826 -14.90 -36.43 24.32
C VAL A 826 -15.22 -37.13 25.64
N PRO A 827 -16.13 -38.14 25.66
CA PRO A 827 -16.43 -38.90 26.87
C PRO A 827 -15.17 -39.49 27.52
N GLY A 828 -14.99 -39.26 28.82
CA GLY A 828 -13.84 -39.76 29.58
C GLY A 828 -12.57 -38.90 29.52
N VAL A 829 -12.55 -37.79 28.77
CA VAL A 829 -11.41 -36.87 28.69
C VAL A 829 -11.72 -35.58 29.46
N SER A 830 -10.93 -35.29 30.51
CA SER A 830 -11.16 -34.16 31.43
C SER A 830 -10.42 -32.86 31.06
N GLY A 831 -9.46 -32.91 30.12
CA GLY A 831 -8.76 -31.74 29.60
C GLY A 831 -9.44 -31.16 28.36
N SER A 832 -9.52 -29.84 28.24
CA SER A 832 -10.08 -29.21 27.04
C SER A 832 -9.17 -29.39 25.82
N GLY A 833 -7.85 -29.34 25.98
CA GLY A 833 -6.90 -29.43 24.86
C GLY A 833 -7.06 -28.30 23.84
N HIS A 834 -6.36 -28.45 22.72
CA HIS A 834 -6.49 -27.56 21.57
C HIS A 834 -7.35 -28.22 20.50
N LEU A 835 -8.34 -27.46 20.02
CA LEU A 835 -9.26 -27.90 18.99
C LEU A 835 -8.97 -27.15 17.71
N TYR A 836 -8.98 -27.90 16.62
CA TYR A 836 -8.85 -27.42 15.26
C TYR A 836 -10.12 -27.76 14.49
N ALA A 837 -10.62 -26.80 13.71
CA ALA A 837 -11.53 -27.10 12.63
C ALA A 837 -10.69 -27.49 11.41
N ALA A 838 -10.92 -28.67 10.86
CA ALA A 838 -10.23 -29.18 9.69
C ALA A 838 -11.17 -29.12 8.48
N LEU A 839 -10.82 -28.37 7.44
CA LEU A 839 -11.52 -28.38 6.17
C LEU A 839 -10.91 -29.48 5.29
N ILE A 840 -11.72 -30.45 4.89
CA ILE A 840 -11.28 -31.66 4.18
C ILE A 840 -11.91 -31.67 2.79
N GLY A 841 -11.09 -31.35 1.78
CA GLY A 841 -11.49 -31.26 0.37
C GLY A 841 -11.54 -32.62 -0.33
N ASP A 842 -11.43 -32.65 -1.64
CA ASP A 842 -11.19 -33.86 -2.44
C ASP A 842 -9.81 -34.50 -2.15
N GLU A 843 -9.50 -35.63 -2.77
CA GLU A 843 -8.24 -36.37 -2.52
C GLU A 843 -6.97 -35.60 -2.91
N GLU A 844 -7.06 -34.66 -3.85
CA GLU A 844 -5.93 -33.86 -4.33
C GLU A 844 -5.63 -32.65 -3.43
N SER A 845 -6.62 -32.14 -2.69
CA SER A 845 -6.47 -30.99 -1.81
C SER A 845 -5.76 -31.35 -0.49
N ALA A 846 -4.95 -30.45 0.07
CA ALA A 846 -4.46 -30.60 1.44
C ALA A 846 -5.57 -30.26 2.46
N PRO A 847 -5.68 -30.96 3.60
CA PRO A 847 -6.55 -30.52 4.68
C PRO A 847 -6.12 -29.16 5.23
N ILE A 848 -7.09 -28.29 5.55
CA ILE A 848 -6.82 -26.97 6.13
C ILE A 848 -7.19 -26.99 7.60
N PHE A 849 -6.20 -26.81 8.47
CA PHE A 849 -6.39 -26.74 9.91
C PHE A 849 -6.51 -25.30 10.38
N ILE A 850 -7.59 -25.03 11.09
CA ILE A 850 -7.95 -23.71 11.61
C ILE A 850 -7.93 -23.80 13.14
N PRO A 851 -6.99 -23.15 13.83
CA PRO A 851 -6.96 -23.15 15.28
C PRO A 851 -8.22 -22.47 15.82
N THR A 852 -8.87 -23.10 16.79
CA THR A 852 -10.05 -22.53 17.44
C THR A 852 -9.69 -21.94 18.80
N HIS A 853 -10.40 -20.88 19.19
CA HIS A 853 -10.32 -20.33 20.54
C HIS A 853 -11.33 -21.02 21.45
N ARG A 854 -10.84 -21.58 22.57
CA ARG A 854 -11.68 -22.27 23.55
C ARG A 854 -12.52 -21.30 24.38
N GLU A 855 -13.84 -21.52 24.43
CA GLU A 855 -14.81 -20.73 25.21
C GLU A 855 -15.35 -21.50 26.43
N VAL A 856 -15.73 -20.77 27.48
CA VAL A 856 -16.41 -21.36 28.66
C VAL A 856 -17.89 -21.57 28.33
N ARG A 857 -18.38 -22.81 28.51
CA ARG A 857 -19.79 -23.18 28.29
C ARG A 857 -20.35 -23.87 29.53
N SER A 858 -21.10 -23.12 30.34
CA SER A 858 -21.67 -23.63 31.61
C SER A 858 -22.87 -24.56 31.40
N ASP A 859 -23.58 -24.39 30.29
CA ASP A 859 -24.69 -25.23 29.83
C ASP A 859 -24.24 -26.67 29.54
N VAL A 860 -23.05 -26.85 28.95
CA VAL A 860 -22.49 -28.17 28.62
C VAL A 860 -22.19 -29.01 29.87
N GLY A 861 -21.72 -28.37 30.95
CA GLY A 861 -21.40 -29.06 32.21
C GLY A 861 -22.61 -29.69 32.91
N GLY A 862 -23.83 -29.24 32.60
CA GLY A 862 -25.07 -29.86 33.08
C GLY A 862 -25.49 -31.09 32.28
N LEU A 863 -25.15 -31.14 30.98
CA LEU A 863 -25.49 -32.23 30.06
C LEU A 863 -24.47 -33.38 30.13
N PHE A 864 -23.19 -33.07 30.32
CA PHE A 864 -22.11 -34.05 30.32
C PHE A 864 -21.28 -33.95 31.63
N PRO A 865 -21.63 -34.74 32.67
CA PRO A 865 -20.89 -34.77 33.92
C PRO A 865 -19.42 -35.15 33.69
N GLY A 866 -18.50 -34.24 34.02
CA GLY A 866 -17.05 -34.42 33.82
C GLY A 866 -16.48 -33.73 32.57
N ALA A 867 -17.31 -33.05 31.77
CA ALA A 867 -16.83 -32.24 30.65
C ALA A 867 -15.92 -31.08 31.11
N PRO A 868 -14.89 -30.71 30.33
CA PRO A 868 -14.02 -29.57 30.64
C PRO A 868 -14.80 -28.25 30.74
N ARG A 869 -14.39 -27.35 31.64
CA ARG A 869 -15.04 -26.03 31.79
C ARG A 869 -15.00 -25.18 30.52
N ARG A 870 -13.98 -25.37 29.67
CA ARG A 870 -13.80 -24.73 28.37
C ARG A 870 -14.14 -25.67 27.22
N SER A 871 -15.40 -26.13 27.17
CA SER A 871 -15.89 -27.03 26.12
C SER A 871 -16.35 -26.32 24.85
N GLY A 872 -16.55 -25.00 24.89
CA GLY A 872 -16.92 -24.20 23.73
C GLY A 872 -15.73 -23.91 22.82
N PHE A 873 -16.00 -23.52 21.58
CA PHE A 873 -14.98 -23.08 20.63
C PHE A 873 -15.54 -22.08 19.61
N PHE A 874 -14.67 -21.21 19.09
CA PHE A 874 -14.94 -20.42 17.88
C PHE A 874 -13.69 -20.24 17.01
N ALA A 875 -13.86 -20.05 15.71
CA ALA A 875 -12.82 -19.63 14.79
C ALA A 875 -13.37 -18.71 13.70
N GLN A 876 -12.52 -17.81 13.18
CA GLN A 876 -12.85 -16.94 12.06
C GLN A 876 -11.59 -16.70 11.22
N VAL A 877 -11.65 -16.95 9.91
CA VAL A 877 -10.49 -16.83 9.02
C VAL A 877 -10.91 -16.55 7.58
N ALA A 878 -10.12 -15.77 6.84
CA ALA A 878 -10.33 -15.57 5.42
C ALA A 878 -9.68 -16.71 4.61
N LEU A 879 -10.45 -17.33 3.72
CA LEU A 879 -9.94 -18.33 2.77
C LEU A 879 -9.65 -17.62 1.44
N ARG A 880 -8.37 -17.46 1.09
CA ARG A 880 -7.94 -16.70 -0.09
C ARG A 880 -7.09 -17.55 -1.04
N GLY A 881 -7.41 -17.47 -2.33
CA GLY A 881 -6.67 -18.11 -3.42
C GLY A 881 -7.21 -19.49 -3.81
N LYS A 882 -6.80 -19.97 -4.98
CA LYS A 882 -7.29 -21.22 -5.58
C LYS A 882 -7.08 -22.49 -4.74
N TRP A 883 -6.11 -22.50 -3.83
CA TRP A 883 -5.75 -23.69 -3.02
C TRP A 883 -6.80 -24.02 -1.95
N CYS A 884 -7.69 -23.09 -1.64
CA CYS A 884 -8.80 -23.27 -0.70
C CYS A 884 -10.16 -23.12 -1.38
N GLU A 885 -10.22 -23.24 -2.72
CA GLU A 885 -11.47 -23.32 -3.48
C GLU A 885 -11.97 -24.77 -3.56
N GLY A 886 -13.28 -24.94 -3.72
CA GLY A 886 -13.94 -26.24 -3.81
C GLY A 886 -14.84 -26.56 -2.63
N VAL A 887 -15.23 -27.82 -2.53
CA VAL A 887 -16.18 -28.31 -1.51
C VAL A 887 -15.41 -28.98 -0.36
N PHE A 888 -15.57 -28.43 0.83
CA PHE A 888 -14.89 -28.91 2.04
C PHE A 888 -15.87 -29.49 3.04
N ARG A 889 -15.54 -30.68 3.56
CA ARG A 889 -16.19 -31.25 4.74
C ARG A 889 -15.52 -30.72 6.00
N ILE A 890 -16.30 -30.42 7.04
CA ILE A 890 -15.75 -29.92 8.30
C ILE A 890 -15.52 -31.09 9.27
N GLY A 891 -14.25 -31.31 9.63
CA GLY A 891 -13.82 -32.16 10.73
C GLY A 891 -13.42 -31.36 11.96
N LEU A 892 -13.53 -31.96 13.14
CA LEU A 892 -13.07 -31.42 14.41
C LEU A 892 -11.96 -32.33 14.97
N VAL A 893 -10.78 -31.77 15.18
CA VAL A 893 -9.60 -32.47 15.70
C VAL A 893 -9.24 -31.87 17.04
N ASN A 894 -9.32 -32.65 18.11
CA ASN A 894 -8.93 -32.21 19.45
C ASN A 894 -7.69 -32.98 19.91
N VAL A 895 -6.68 -32.26 20.37
CA VAL A 895 -5.44 -32.85 20.89
C VAL A 895 -5.30 -32.53 22.38
N VAL A 896 -5.17 -33.57 23.19
CA VAL A 896 -5.00 -33.47 24.65
C VAL A 896 -3.78 -34.31 25.05
N HIS A 897 -2.70 -33.64 25.48
CA HIS A 897 -1.44 -34.30 25.88
C HIS A 897 -0.90 -35.30 24.83
N GLY A 898 -0.98 -34.95 23.54
CA GLY A 898 -0.53 -35.80 22.43
C GLY A 898 -1.46 -36.95 22.05
N LYS A 899 -2.65 -37.06 22.68
CA LYS A 899 -3.72 -37.96 22.26
C LYS A 899 -4.75 -37.19 21.43
N GLY A 900 -4.98 -37.63 20.20
CA GLY A 900 -5.93 -37.04 19.28
C GLY A 900 -7.31 -37.70 19.35
N SER A 901 -8.35 -36.91 19.09
CA SER A 901 -9.68 -37.39 18.74
C SER A 901 -10.17 -36.69 17.48
N PHE A 902 -10.79 -37.45 16.58
CA PHE A 902 -11.32 -36.95 15.30
C PHE A 902 -12.83 -37.15 15.21
N GLN A 903 -13.53 -36.09 14.82
CA GLN A 903 -14.98 -36.10 14.60
C GLN A 903 -15.31 -35.37 13.29
N LEU A 904 -15.68 -36.12 12.25
CA LEU A 904 -16.26 -35.56 11.03
C LEU A 904 -17.69 -35.10 11.30
N THR A 905 -18.01 -33.88 10.90
CA THR A 905 -19.36 -33.32 11.07
C THR A 905 -20.26 -33.64 9.88
N SER A 906 -21.54 -33.27 9.98
CA SER A 906 -22.47 -33.33 8.84
C SER A 906 -22.45 -32.08 7.96
N ILE A 907 -21.56 -31.11 8.19
CA ILE A 907 -21.57 -29.82 7.48
C ILE A 907 -20.49 -29.78 6.41
N GLN A 908 -20.86 -29.24 5.25
CA GLN A 908 -19.98 -28.93 4.14
C GLN A 908 -20.11 -27.46 3.76
N ILE A 909 -19.02 -26.90 3.27
CA ILE A 909 -18.97 -25.55 2.71
C ILE A 909 -18.45 -25.61 1.27
N GLU A 910 -18.86 -24.66 0.45
CA GLU A 910 -18.35 -24.44 -0.90
C GLU A 910 -17.68 -23.08 -0.98
N VAL A 911 -16.45 -23.05 -1.47
CA VAL A 911 -15.61 -21.85 -1.55
C VAL A 911 -15.27 -21.57 -3.01
N GLU A 912 -15.58 -20.36 -3.48
CA GLU A 912 -15.28 -19.89 -4.84
C GLU A 912 -14.89 -18.41 -4.80
N GLY A 913 -13.81 -18.01 -5.49
CA GLY A 913 -13.41 -16.60 -5.58
C GLY A 913 -13.01 -15.97 -4.23
N GLY A 914 -12.58 -16.80 -3.27
CA GLY A 914 -12.27 -16.37 -1.90
C GLY A 914 -13.51 -16.04 -1.05
N GLN A 915 -14.69 -16.50 -1.45
CA GLN A 915 -15.94 -16.37 -0.69
C GLN A 915 -16.55 -17.74 -0.43
N ILE A 916 -17.26 -17.88 0.69
CA ILE A 916 -18.08 -19.05 0.95
C ILE A 916 -19.41 -18.78 0.25
N ILE A 917 -19.73 -19.59 -0.75
CA ILE A 917 -20.90 -19.41 -1.62
C ILE A 917 -22.03 -20.39 -1.29
N GLY A 918 -21.72 -21.47 -0.58
CA GLY A 918 -22.69 -22.51 -0.25
C GLY A 918 -22.37 -23.22 1.06
N ILE A 919 -23.42 -23.67 1.75
CA ILE A 919 -23.34 -24.53 2.93
C ILE A 919 -24.37 -25.65 2.78
N ALA A 920 -24.00 -26.87 3.11
CA ALA A 920 -24.89 -28.03 3.05
C ALA A 920 -24.74 -28.95 4.26
N ARG A 921 -25.85 -29.58 4.67
CA ARG A 921 -25.86 -30.59 5.73
C ARG A 921 -26.01 -32.00 5.14
N ILE A 922 -24.90 -32.73 5.04
CA ILE A 922 -24.79 -34.07 4.45
C ILE A 922 -24.11 -35.02 5.45
N PRO A 923 -24.84 -35.98 6.04
CA PRO A 923 -24.25 -36.98 6.95
C PRO A 923 -23.21 -37.86 6.23
N PRO A 924 -22.00 -38.05 6.81
CA PRO A 924 -20.96 -38.86 6.18
C PRO A 924 -21.23 -40.37 6.34
N SER A 925 -20.77 -41.17 5.38
CA SER A 925 -20.75 -42.64 5.51
C SER A 925 -19.53 -43.11 6.32
N ASN A 926 -19.59 -44.32 6.89
CA ASN A 926 -18.45 -44.91 7.61
C ASN A 926 -17.17 -44.98 6.76
N GLY A 927 -17.29 -45.28 5.46
CA GLY A 927 -16.15 -45.29 4.55
C GLY A 927 -15.55 -43.89 4.36
N GLN A 928 -16.40 -42.86 4.27
CA GLN A 928 -15.93 -41.47 4.16
C GLN A 928 -15.21 -41.01 5.44
N ILE A 929 -15.75 -41.36 6.60
CA ILE A 929 -15.15 -41.06 7.91
C ILE A 929 -13.72 -41.63 7.99
N LEU A 930 -13.55 -42.89 7.59
CA LEU A 930 -12.24 -43.56 7.66
C LEU A 930 -11.24 -42.90 6.69
N ARG A 931 -11.64 -42.63 5.44
CA ARG A 931 -10.78 -41.93 4.46
C ARG A 931 -10.37 -40.54 4.93
N ASP A 932 -11.31 -39.75 5.44
CA ASP A 932 -11.02 -38.40 5.93
C ASP A 932 -10.15 -38.44 7.20
N PHE A 933 -10.37 -39.41 8.10
CA PHE A 933 -9.52 -39.63 9.26
C PHE A 933 -8.08 -39.96 8.87
N GLU A 934 -7.91 -40.89 7.92
CA GLU A 934 -6.59 -41.28 7.41
C GLU A 934 -5.84 -40.05 6.88
N ARG A 935 -6.48 -39.24 6.03
CA ARG A 935 -5.88 -37.99 5.52
C ARG A 935 -5.46 -37.02 6.63
N ILE A 936 -6.29 -36.86 7.65
CA ILE A 936 -5.95 -36.02 8.81
C ILE A 936 -4.77 -36.60 9.58
N SER A 937 -4.73 -37.92 9.80
CA SER A 937 -3.65 -38.58 10.53
C SER A 937 -2.29 -38.49 9.83
N GLU A 938 -2.30 -38.32 8.50
CA GLU A 938 -1.08 -38.21 7.68
C GLU A 938 -0.62 -36.79 7.42
N SER A 939 -1.45 -35.81 7.77
CA SER A 939 -1.09 -34.39 7.67
C SER A 939 -0.21 -33.99 8.86
N ASP A 940 0.81 -34.78 9.17
CA ASP A 940 1.70 -34.68 10.34
C ASP A 940 3.11 -34.17 10.00
N GLY A 941 3.30 -33.74 8.76
CA GLY A 941 4.56 -33.21 8.25
C GLY A 941 5.66 -34.24 7.99
N LEU A 942 5.41 -35.55 8.15
CA LEU A 942 6.41 -36.58 7.86
C LEU A 942 6.54 -36.86 6.37
N LEU A 943 7.77 -36.79 5.86
CA LEU A 943 8.10 -37.23 4.50
C LEU A 943 8.13 -38.75 4.43
N ARG A 944 7.18 -39.33 3.70
CA ARG A 944 7.04 -40.77 3.44
C ARG A 944 7.48 -41.09 2.00
N GLY A 945 7.77 -42.35 1.69
CA GLY A 945 8.17 -42.76 0.33
C GLY A 945 9.68 -42.68 0.05
N VAL A 946 10.48 -42.21 1.00
CA VAL A 946 11.84 -41.69 0.71
C VAL A 946 12.85 -42.10 1.79
N LYS A 947 14.13 -42.19 1.43
CA LYS A 947 15.22 -42.38 2.39
C LYS A 947 15.42 -41.13 3.25
N LEU A 948 15.51 -41.32 4.56
CA LEU A 948 15.80 -40.29 5.56
C LEU A 948 17.13 -40.63 6.26
N SER A 949 17.98 -39.63 6.49
CA SER A 949 19.22 -39.79 7.26
C SER A 949 19.00 -39.71 8.78
N ALA A 950 17.91 -39.07 9.21
CA ALA A 950 17.57 -38.84 10.60
C ALA A 950 16.06 -38.95 10.81
N LEU A 951 15.67 -39.08 12.08
CA LEU A 951 14.28 -39.10 12.50
C LEU A 951 13.73 -37.68 12.63
N ALA A 952 12.45 -37.50 12.33
CA ALA A 952 11.77 -36.22 12.53
C ALA A 952 11.51 -35.90 14.02
N GLN A 953 11.46 -36.92 14.88
CA GLN A 953 11.24 -36.78 16.32
C GLN A 953 12.50 -37.22 17.08
N PRO A 954 13.02 -36.40 18.01
CA PRO A 954 14.15 -36.79 18.85
C PRO A 954 13.71 -37.89 19.81
N ILE A 955 14.58 -38.87 20.00
CA ILE A 955 14.41 -39.91 21.02
C ILE A 955 15.33 -39.51 22.17
N THR A 956 14.80 -39.30 23.37
CA THR A 956 15.62 -38.94 24.54
C THR A 956 15.69 -40.08 25.55
N GLN A 957 14.86 -41.11 25.38
CA GLN A 957 14.78 -42.25 26.29
C GLN A 957 14.69 -43.57 25.51
N ALA A 958 15.65 -44.47 25.76
CA ALA A 958 15.57 -45.85 25.28
C ALA A 958 14.48 -46.61 26.04
N PHE A 959 13.47 -47.10 25.33
CA PHE A 959 12.41 -47.90 25.94
C PHE A 959 12.96 -49.27 26.39
N LYS A 960 12.75 -49.62 27.66
CA LYS A 960 13.31 -50.84 28.28
C LYS A 960 12.40 -52.08 28.19
N GLY A 961 11.16 -51.92 27.71
CA GLY A 961 10.24 -53.03 27.49
C GLY A 961 10.33 -53.62 26.08
N ASP A 962 9.41 -54.52 25.75
CA ASP A 962 9.37 -55.16 24.43
C ASP A 962 8.59 -54.36 23.39
N LEU A 963 9.19 -54.22 22.20
CA LEU A 963 8.51 -53.85 20.96
C LEU A 963 7.91 -55.13 20.35
N GLU A 964 6.60 -55.24 20.39
CA GLU A 964 5.84 -56.32 19.76
C GLU A 964 5.55 -55.94 18.31
N PHE A 965 5.72 -56.88 17.39
CA PHE A 965 5.43 -56.64 15.99
C PHE A 965 5.06 -57.91 15.22
N TYR A 966 4.41 -57.72 14.08
CA TYR A 966 4.19 -58.73 13.05
C TYR A 966 4.21 -58.06 11.68
N ILE A 967 4.81 -58.72 10.69
CA ILE A 967 4.88 -58.22 9.31
C ILE A 967 3.94 -59.07 8.48
N ASP A 968 2.88 -58.44 7.97
CA ASP A 968 1.92 -59.06 7.07
C ASP A 968 2.49 -59.19 5.65
N HIS A 969 3.20 -58.16 5.18
CA HIS A 969 3.73 -58.09 3.81
C HIS A 969 5.13 -57.48 3.78
N PHE A 970 6.01 -58.02 2.94
CA PHE A 970 7.31 -57.45 2.60
C PHE A 970 7.65 -57.80 1.14
N SER A 971 7.88 -56.80 0.29
CA SER A 971 8.16 -56.99 -1.14
C SER A 971 9.25 -58.02 -1.41
N GLY A 972 8.93 -59.01 -2.25
CA GLY A 972 9.87 -60.06 -2.68
C GLY A 972 10.10 -61.18 -1.66
N LEU A 973 9.43 -61.18 -0.50
CA LEU A 973 9.59 -62.23 0.51
C LEU A 973 8.28 -62.71 1.16
N ILE A 974 7.43 -61.79 1.61
CA ILE A 974 6.20 -62.09 2.38
C ILE A 974 5.01 -61.49 1.64
N GLU A 975 4.08 -62.33 1.19
CA GLU A 975 2.87 -61.91 0.45
C GLU A 975 1.56 -62.21 1.20
N ASP A 976 1.64 -62.39 2.52
CA ASP A 976 0.46 -62.68 3.33
C ASP A 976 -0.46 -61.45 3.41
N GLY A 977 -1.78 -61.65 3.24
CA GLY A 977 -2.79 -60.59 3.40
C GLY A 977 -3.23 -59.85 2.13
N GLY A 978 -2.69 -60.17 0.94
CA GLY A 978 -3.15 -59.60 -0.35
C GLY A 978 -2.85 -58.10 -0.51
N ARG A 979 -3.32 -57.48 -1.60
CA ARG A 979 -3.07 -56.05 -1.92
C ARG A 979 -3.87 -55.12 -1.00
N HIS A 980 -3.21 -54.14 -0.41
CA HIS A 980 -3.87 -53.06 0.33
C HIS A 980 -4.09 -51.85 -0.60
N GLU A 981 -5.11 -51.04 -0.35
CA GLU A 981 -5.41 -49.82 -1.14
C GLU A 981 -4.28 -48.77 -1.10
N ARG A 982 -3.30 -48.95 -0.20
CA ARG A 982 -2.18 -48.02 0.03
C ARG A 982 -0.83 -48.55 -0.45
N ASP A 983 -0.81 -49.72 -1.06
CA ASP A 983 0.39 -50.26 -1.69
C ASP A 983 0.69 -49.45 -2.96
N ASP A 984 1.84 -48.79 -3.00
CA ASP A 984 2.31 -48.07 -4.18
C ASP A 984 3.18 -48.99 -5.05
N GLU A 985 2.65 -49.39 -6.21
CA GLU A 985 3.34 -50.29 -7.15
C GLU A 985 4.64 -49.71 -7.71
N ALA A 986 4.83 -48.39 -7.64
CA ALA A 986 6.07 -47.74 -8.07
C ALA A 986 7.20 -47.79 -7.01
N SER A 987 6.91 -48.29 -5.81
CA SER A 987 7.89 -48.39 -4.72
C SER A 987 8.82 -49.59 -4.90
N ASP A 988 10.09 -49.40 -4.58
CA ASP A 988 11.10 -50.46 -4.60
C ASP A 988 10.86 -51.47 -3.46
N ILE A 989 10.36 -51.00 -2.31
CA ILE A 989 10.05 -51.82 -1.13
C ILE A 989 8.71 -51.38 -0.53
N ILE A 990 7.83 -52.34 -0.29
CA ILE A 990 6.57 -52.22 0.44
C ILE A 990 6.65 -53.11 1.68
N ILE A 991 6.32 -52.57 2.85
CA ILE A 991 6.24 -53.31 4.11
C ILE A 991 4.94 -52.97 4.85
N ARG A 992 4.20 -53.99 5.30
CA ARG A 992 2.97 -53.82 6.10
C ARG A 992 2.97 -54.72 7.30
N GLY A 993 2.33 -54.27 8.38
CA GLY A 993 2.26 -55.03 9.61
C GLY A 993 1.57 -54.30 10.74
N TRP A 994 1.80 -54.75 11.96
CA TRP A 994 1.49 -54.00 13.19
C TRP A 994 2.70 -53.99 14.12
N ALA A 995 2.87 -52.91 14.86
CA ALA A 995 3.95 -52.77 15.84
C ALA A 995 3.60 -51.77 16.95
N PHE A 996 3.90 -52.10 18.20
CA PHE A 996 3.68 -51.23 19.36
C PHE A 996 4.60 -51.56 20.56
N LEU A 997 4.85 -50.57 21.42
CA LEU A 997 5.61 -50.73 22.66
C LEU A 997 4.68 -51.09 23.81
N ARG A 998 4.90 -52.23 24.46
CA ARG A 998 4.02 -52.68 25.56
C ARG A 998 4.01 -51.68 26.73
N GLY A 999 2.85 -51.41 27.30
CA GLY A 999 2.73 -50.59 28.50
C GLY A 999 2.74 -49.06 28.30
N LEU A 1000 2.98 -48.54 27.09
CA LEU A 1000 2.92 -47.09 26.81
C LEU A 1000 1.53 -46.58 26.43
N SER A 1001 0.56 -47.47 26.14
CA SER A 1001 -0.85 -47.16 25.81
C SER A 1001 -1.05 -46.13 24.68
N ARG A 1002 -0.04 -45.97 23.80
CA ARG A 1002 -0.01 -45.02 22.68
C ARG A 1002 0.64 -45.71 21.49
N ALA A 1003 0.05 -45.56 20.30
CA ALA A 1003 0.57 -46.21 19.10
C ALA A 1003 2.01 -45.77 18.78
N GLY A 1004 2.27 -44.46 18.78
CA GLY A 1004 3.52 -43.85 18.35
C GLY A 1004 3.66 -43.80 16.83
N GLN A 1005 4.84 -43.41 16.34
CA GLN A 1005 5.21 -43.42 14.93
C GLN A 1005 6.19 -44.57 14.66
N VAL A 1006 5.88 -45.41 13.67
CA VAL A 1006 6.80 -46.46 13.20
C VAL A 1006 7.70 -45.91 12.10
N TYR A 1007 8.97 -46.23 12.23
CA TYR A 1007 9.99 -46.08 11.20
C TYR A 1007 10.58 -47.44 10.90
N VAL A 1008 10.96 -47.64 9.66
CA VAL A 1008 11.73 -48.81 9.24
C VAL A 1008 13.16 -48.34 9.04
N ALA A 1009 14.08 -48.96 9.76
CA ALA A 1009 15.51 -48.68 9.69
C ALA A 1009 16.20 -49.78 8.86
N PHE A 1010 17.07 -49.37 7.93
CA PHE A 1010 17.98 -50.28 7.23
C PHE A 1010 19.38 -50.09 7.79
N VAL A 1011 19.89 -51.10 8.49
CA VAL A 1011 21.22 -51.09 9.10
C VAL A 1011 22.17 -51.89 8.23
N ASN A 1012 23.22 -51.28 7.70
CA ASN A 1012 24.23 -51.97 6.90
C ASN A 1012 24.99 -53.00 7.76
N GLU A 1013 25.06 -54.25 7.32
CA GLU A 1013 25.66 -55.35 8.10
C GLU A 1013 27.19 -55.30 8.15
N GLU A 1014 27.85 -54.51 7.30
CA GLU A 1014 29.31 -54.41 7.23
C GLU A 1014 29.86 -53.25 8.07
N ASN A 1015 29.21 -52.08 8.03
CA ASN A 1015 29.72 -50.86 8.65
C ASN A 1015 28.79 -50.25 9.72
N GLY A 1016 27.55 -50.72 9.85
CA GLY A 1016 26.59 -50.23 10.83
C GLY A 1016 25.87 -48.93 10.46
N ASP A 1017 26.09 -48.38 9.25
CA ASP A 1017 25.38 -47.20 8.76
C ASP A 1017 23.88 -47.46 8.71
N VAL A 1018 23.08 -46.45 9.08
CA VAL A 1018 21.63 -46.57 9.13
C VAL A 1018 20.96 -45.50 8.28
N LEU A 1019 19.85 -45.89 7.64
CA LEU A 1019 18.87 -44.98 7.07
C LEU A 1019 17.48 -45.37 7.57
N PHE A 1020 16.57 -44.41 7.53
CA PHE A 1020 15.20 -44.58 7.96
C PHE A 1020 14.24 -44.29 6.81
N PHE A 1021 13.03 -44.82 6.91
CA PHE A 1021 11.89 -44.24 6.21
C PHE A 1021 10.63 -44.33 7.09
N ALA A 1022 9.78 -43.31 6.99
CA ALA A 1022 8.57 -43.19 7.78
C ALA A 1022 7.44 -44.04 7.18
N THR A 1023 6.62 -44.65 8.05
CA THR A 1023 5.43 -45.40 7.65
C THR A 1023 4.15 -44.62 7.95
N SER A 1024 3.05 -45.02 7.33
CA SER A 1024 1.71 -44.55 7.69
C SER A 1024 1.06 -45.49 8.69
N ARG A 1025 0.37 -44.95 9.70
CA ARG A 1025 -0.36 -45.77 10.69
C ARG A 1025 -1.72 -46.22 10.14
N LEU A 1026 -2.12 -47.42 10.54
CA LEU A 1026 -3.40 -48.04 10.16
C LEU A 1026 -4.15 -48.54 11.40
N ILE A 1027 -5.47 -48.57 11.31
CA ILE A 1027 -6.35 -49.14 12.35
C ILE A 1027 -6.27 -50.66 12.31
N ARG A 1028 -5.99 -51.30 13.45
CA ARG A 1028 -5.90 -52.76 13.60
C ARG A 1028 -6.59 -53.24 14.87
N GLN A 1029 -7.92 -53.24 14.84
CA GLN A 1029 -8.76 -53.63 15.98
C GLN A 1029 -8.61 -55.13 16.34
N ASP A 1030 -8.27 -55.97 15.37
CA ASP A 1030 -7.99 -57.39 15.56
C ASP A 1030 -6.82 -57.64 16.53
N VAL A 1031 -5.83 -56.75 16.60
CA VAL A 1031 -4.68 -56.88 17.50
C VAL A 1031 -5.10 -56.79 18.97
N GLN A 1032 -6.15 -56.02 19.29
CA GLN A 1032 -6.70 -55.91 20.65
C GLN A 1032 -7.31 -57.22 21.16
N THR A 1033 -7.62 -58.17 20.27
CA THR A 1033 -8.09 -59.51 20.68
C THR A 1033 -6.98 -60.37 21.27
N ILE A 1034 -5.72 -60.09 20.90
CA ILE A 1034 -4.52 -60.80 21.36
C ILE A 1034 -3.84 -60.00 22.48
N PHE A 1035 -3.77 -58.67 22.33
CA PHE A 1035 -3.16 -57.75 23.27
C PHE A 1035 -4.21 -56.70 23.71
N PRO A 1036 -4.94 -56.93 24.81
CA PRO A 1036 -6.03 -56.04 25.24
C PRO A 1036 -5.60 -54.59 25.52
N ASP A 1037 -4.31 -54.35 25.76
CA ASP A 1037 -3.71 -53.04 25.99
C ASP A 1037 -3.15 -52.38 24.71
N ALA A 1038 -3.28 -53.03 23.55
CA ALA A 1038 -2.81 -52.47 22.29
C ALA A 1038 -3.62 -51.22 21.89
N PRO A 1039 -2.95 -50.12 21.50
CA PRO A 1039 -3.61 -48.95 20.93
C PRO A 1039 -4.42 -49.27 19.66
N LEU A 1040 -5.32 -48.37 19.24
CA LEU A 1040 -6.17 -48.59 18.07
C LEU A 1040 -5.39 -48.57 16.74
N CYS A 1041 -4.42 -47.64 16.62
CA CYS A 1041 -3.67 -47.37 15.40
C CYS A 1041 -2.28 -48.07 15.39
N VAL A 1042 -2.24 -49.35 15.78
CA VAL A 1042 -0.97 -50.11 15.84
C VAL A 1042 -0.51 -50.68 14.50
N GLY A 1043 -1.38 -50.69 13.48
CA GLY A 1043 -1.01 -51.09 12.12
C GLY A 1043 -0.07 -50.08 11.45
N PHE A 1044 0.67 -50.53 10.45
CA PHE A 1044 1.48 -49.64 9.61
C PHE A 1044 1.59 -50.13 8.16
N VAL A 1045 1.79 -49.19 7.23
CA VAL A 1045 2.19 -49.43 5.84
C VAL A 1045 3.33 -48.49 5.48
N GLY A 1046 4.39 -49.05 4.90
CA GLY A 1046 5.56 -48.33 4.43
C GLY A 1046 5.78 -48.59 2.95
N ASN A 1047 5.87 -47.51 2.18
CA ASN A 1047 6.27 -47.51 0.77
C ASN A 1047 7.61 -46.77 0.69
N LEU A 1048 8.62 -47.35 0.04
CA LEU A 1048 9.95 -46.76 -0.09
C LEU A 1048 10.45 -46.85 -1.53
N SER A 1049 10.92 -45.72 -2.07
CA SER A 1049 11.79 -45.70 -3.24
C SER A 1049 13.24 -45.41 -2.84
N LEU A 1050 14.16 -46.29 -3.22
CA LEU A 1050 15.58 -46.23 -2.86
C LEU A 1050 16.34 -45.16 -3.65
N LYS A 1051 15.82 -44.75 -4.82
CA LYS A 1051 16.40 -43.69 -5.66
C LYS A 1051 16.03 -42.28 -5.18
N ARG A 1052 15.28 -42.21 -4.09
CA ARG A 1052 14.55 -41.02 -3.64
C ARG A 1052 14.97 -40.69 -2.20
N GLY A 1053 15.50 -39.49 -1.96
CA GLY A 1053 15.66 -38.91 -0.62
C GLY A 1053 17.11 -38.63 -0.31
N TYR A 1054 17.55 -39.04 0.87
CA TYR A 1054 18.94 -38.94 1.28
C TYR A 1054 19.88 -39.43 0.17
N ASN A 1055 20.84 -38.61 -0.25
CA ASN A 1055 21.59 -38.81 -1.51
C ASN A 1055 22.70 -39.89 -1.43
N GLU A 1056 22.86 -40.55 -0.27
CA GLU A 1056 23.77 -41.69 -0.10
C GLU A 1056 23.34 -42.91 -0.92
N LYS A 1057 24.31 -43.59 -1.55
CA LYS A 1057 24.07 -44.79 -2.36
C LYS A 1057 24.11 -46.04 -1.50
N LEU A 1058 23.06 -46.86 -1.59
CA LEU A 1058 23.00 -48.12 -0.87
C LEU A 1058 23.73 -49.22 -1.60
N ASN A 1059 24.74 -49.79 -0.93
CA ASN A 1059 25.55 -50.90 -1.42
C ASN A 1059 25.82 -51.89 -0.29
N GLY A 1060 25.58 -53.18 -0.54
CA GLY A 1060 25.78 -54.25 0.42
C GLY A 1060 24.49 -54.75 1.07
N TRP A 1061 24.63 -55.57 2.11
CA TRP A 1061 23.51 -56.15 2.85
C TRP A 1061 23.03 -55.19 3.93
N TYR A 1062 21.71 -54.96 3.95
CA TYR A 1062 21.03 -54.14 4.94
C TYR A 1062 20.02 -54.97 5.73
N ARG A 1063 20.16 -54.95 7.05
CA ARG A 1063 19.22 -55.54 8.01
C ARG A 1063 18.01 -54.62 8.18
N VAL A 1064 16.81 -55.16 8.02
CA VAL A 1064 15.56 -54.42 8.26
C VAL A 1064 15.23 -54.46 9.75
N CYS A 1065 15.06 -53.29 10.35
CA CYS A 1065 14.71 -53.09 11.75
C CYS A 1065 13.42 -52.26 11.86
N LEU A 1066 12.58 -52.57 12.84
CA LEU A 1066 11.42 -51.76 13.18
C LEU A 1066 11.77 -50.88 14.38
N LEU A 1067 11.52 -49.59 14.25
CA LEU A 1067 11.66 -48.60 15.31
C LEU A 1067 10.30 -47.97 15.56
N ASN A 1068 9.83 -47.97 16.80
CA ASN A 1068 8.63 -47.25 17.19
C ASN A 1068 8.98 -46.13 18.17
N VAL A 1069 8.52 -44.92 17.89
CA VAL A 1069 8.76 -43.71 18.69
C VAL A 1069 7.45 -43.23 19.29
N VAL A 1070 7.39 -43.14 20.62
CA VAL A 1070 6.22 -42.73 21.39
C VAL A 1070 6.60 -41.54 22.28
N GLY A 1071 6.44 -40.32 21.76
CA GLY A 1071 6.90 -39.13 22.47
C GLY A 1071 8.43 -39.15 22.58
N GLU A 1072 8.95 -39.16 23.81
CA GLU A 1072 10.40 -39.21 24.08
C GLU A 1072 10.98 -40.64 24.09
N ASP A 1073 10.12 -41.66 24.16
CA ASP A 1073 10.51 -43.06 24.24
C ASP A 1073 10.68 -43.69 22.84
N GLY A 1074 11.82 -44.34 22.60
CA GLY A 1074 12.09 -45.08 21.37
C GLY A 1074 12.46 -46.54 21.64
N GLY A 1075 11.82 -47.47 20.93
CA GLY A 1075 12.16 -48.90 21.00
C GLY A 1075 12.41 -49.47 19.60
N MET A 1076 13.54 -50.16 19.42
CA MET A 1076 13.94 -50.75 18.14
C MET A 1076 14.13 -52.26 18.25
N ARG A 1077 13.72 -53.01 17.21
CA ARG A 1077 13.98 -54.45 17.08
C ARG A 1077 14.46 -54.81 15.66
N PRO A 1078 15.56 -55.58 15.52
CA PRO A 1078 15.93 -56.14 14.23
C PRO A 1078 15.00 -57.28 13.84
N THR A 1079 14.73 -57.41 12.54
CA THR A 1079 13.94 -58.51 11.97
C THR A 1079 14.87 -59.56 11.35
N ASN A 1080 14.33 -60.73 11.01
CA ASN A 1080 15.08 -61.74 10.26
C ASN A 1080 15.21 -61.40 8.76
N ILE A 1081 14.72 -60.24 8.30
CA ILE A 1081 14.73 -59.83 6.90
C ILE A 1081 15.99 -59.00 6.63
N ARG A 1082 16.70 -59.33 5.56
CA ARG A 1082 17.78 -58.50 5.01
C ARG A 1082 17.61 -58.29 3.50
N VAL A 1083 18.09 -57.16 3.03
CA VAL A 1083 17.99 -56.72 1.63
C VAL A 1083 19.38 -56.44 1.08
N LEU A 1084 19.71 -57.02 -0.07
CA LEU A 1084 20.92 -56.70 -0.82
C LEU A 1084 20.63 -55.53 -1.76
N CYS A 1085 21.34 -54.43 -1.56
CA CYS A 1085 21.25 -53.25 -2.41
C CYS A 1085 22.53 -53.08 -3.23
N GLU A 1086 22.39 -52.72 -4.50
CA GLU A 1086 23.50 -52.28 -5.36
C GLU A 1086 23.07 -51.03 -6.12
N ASP A 1087 23.77 -49.92 -5.92
CA ASP A 1087 23.46 -48.63 -6.54
C ASP A 1087 21.99 -48.18 -6.38
N ASN A 1088 21.45 -48.32 -5.16
CA ASN A 1088 20.04 -48.06 -4.82
C ASN A 1088 19.03 -48.97 -5.56
N GLU A 1089 19.42 -50.15 -6.02
CA GLU A 1089 18.51 -51.16 -6.56
C GLU A 1089 18.48 -52.41 -5.67
N VAL A 1090 17.28 -52.93 -5.42
CA VAL A 1090 17.10 -54.20 -4.71
C VAL A 1090 17.54 -55.35 -5.62
N ARG A 1091 18.54 -56.12 -5.18
CA ARG A 1091 19.03 -57.31 -5.90
C ARG A 1091 18.50 -58.61 -5.34
N SER A 1092 18.35 -58.70 -4.02
CA SER A 1092 17.84 -59.89 -3.33
C SER A 1092 17.20 -59.49 -2.00
N VAL A 1093 16.20 -60.25 -1.57
CA VAL A 1093 15.57 -60.15 -0.25
C VAL A 1093 15.55 -61.55 0.35
N GLU A 1094 16.07 -61.69 1.57
CA GLU A 1094 16.24 -63.01 2.21
C GLU A 1094 15.86 -62.97 3.69
N GLN A 1095 15.42 -64.13 4.21
CA GLN A 1095 15.23 -64.33 5.63
C GLN A 1095 16.43 -65.09 6.22
N VAL A 1096 17.23 -64.43 7.06
CA VAL A 1096 18.44 -64.98 7.70
C VAL A 1096 18.43 -64.64 9.18
N GLY A 1097 18.83 -65.60 10.03
CA GLY A 1097 18.92 -65.43 11.47
C GLY A 1097 19.86 -64.29 11.91
N LEU A 1098 19.70 -63.83 13.15
CA LEU A 1098 20.46 -62.70 13.69
C LEU A 1098 21.85 -63.14 14.14
N GLU A 1099 22.89 -62.56 13.55
CA GLU A 1099 24.27 -62.69 14.02
C GLU A 1099 24.57 -61.68 15.14
N GLU A 1100 25.42 -62.06 16.11
CA GLU A 1100 25.70 -61.25 17.30
C GLU A 1100 26.31 -59.87 16.96
N VAL A 1101 27.09 -59.78 15.88
CA VAL A 1101 27.67 -58.53 15.38
C VAL A 1101 26.60 -57.58 14.84
N VAL A 1102 25.62 -58.10 14.09
CA VAL A 1102 24.52 -57.32 13.51
C VAL A 1102 23.58 -56.82 14.61
N VAL A 1103 23.30 -57.66 15.62
CA VAL A 1103 22.56 -57.23 16.82
C VAL A 1103 23.29 -56.10 17.53
N GLY A 1104 24.63 -56.21 17.66
CA GLY A 1104 25.47 -55.15 18.21
C GLY A 1104 25.37 -53.83 17.45
N PHE A 1105 25.38 -53.85 16.11
CA PHE A 1105 25.17 -52.65 15.29
C PHE A 1105 23.77 -52.04 15.50
N CYS A 1106 22.72 -52.87 15.52
CA CYS A 1106 21.37 -52.41 15.77
C CYS A 1106 21.22 -51.78 17.16
N ASP A 1107 21.77 -52.42 18.20
CA ASP A 1107 21.72 -51.88 19.57
C ASP A 1107 22.51 -50.57 19.69
N ASN A 1108 23.64 -50.43 18.99
CA ASN A 1108 24.42 -49.20 18.95
C ASN A 1108 23.67 -48.07 18.25
N VAL A 1109 23.00 -48.35 17.12
CA VAL A 1109 22.12 -47.37 16.46
C VAL A 1109 21.00 -46.93 17.40
N GLY A 1110 20.35 -47.87 18.09
CA GLY A 1110 19.31 -47.55 19.08
C GLY A 1110 19.80 -46.67 20.24
N ARG A 1111 21.06 -46.84 20.69
CA ARG A 1111 21.67 -45.97 21.70
C ARG A 1111 22.09 -44.61 21.15
N ALA A 1112 22.69 -44.58 19.95
CA ALA A 1112 23.11 -43.33 19.31
C ALA A 1112 21.92 -42.39 19.08
N LEU A 1113 20.75 -42.94 18.75
CA LEU A 1113 19.51 -42.18 18.62
C LEU A 1113 19.03 -41.50 19.92
N VAL A 1114 19.54 -41.91 21.09
CA VAL A 1114 19.16 -41.41 22.43
C VAL A 1114 20.16 -40.37 22.96
N GLU A 1115 21.39 -40.36 22.45
CA GLU A 1115 22.49 -39.51 22.92
C GLU A 1115 22.64 -38.17 22.16
N ILE A 1116 21.90 -38.01 21.05
CA ILE A 1116 21.84 -36.81 20.18
C ILE A 1116 20.67 -35.92 20.64
#